data_AF-A0A416ENF6-F1
#
_entry.id   AF-A0A416ENF6-F1
#
_cell.length_a   1.000
_cell.length_b   1.000
_cell.length_c   1.000
_cell.angle_alpha   90.00
_cell.angle_beta   90.00
_cell.angle_gamma   90.00
#
_symmetry.space_group_name_H-M   'P 1'
#
loop_
_entity.id
_entity.type
_entity.pdbx_description
1 polymer ?
#
loop_
_entity_poly.entity_id
_entity_poly.type
_entity_poly.pdbx_seq_one_letter_code
_entity_poly.pdbx_strand_id
1 'polypeptide(L)'
;MKERKLYSLTGKLIVFLLLIVFAASALFGGIQTLMLSSVGLTPNAAAKKYAFEETTACGTLVQRQLHNVMSYYNDMSKFGTNGRYDGTKEIDYRAFATDGEGSGGISTTYTIDQLVKMYDDGSSADLNEVAAYTADNYATNDAGIDKEAYLAYEDGTDVSQETEETDVAALTEEVSAADAETFDSFSPDGEVYFPSDNAVKSLKEKKIDPADVSSQFLYLYDQGMSLETQKTKAGTYLYEYAAANLKKVSIRDLYMTLSGVTEEVAAFKNQESGISVDADDANLWYCLEDKEGNIYTNVDSWKNGYTTAIAQKSPYPFAFAVDRTGGADKVRSYATRKNSPAVEAARSYLLNNQIADNYQKIFVALDPDLAASDYFSQYSEIYSQWLPKMQLLLLMIAVGGIGTLVCLVLFTLQAGRNGKNKEIRLYFFDQWYTEIAAAAAILIVMGAVGIVAVCIELSYGGVHYIQNFDGNYIYSGSYGNEADTWRSLVAASGILAGFLITLIPYCSLVRRIKARNVWKQSFLYCVGHRIVSAGRTFYEGRQESERTILMFCVFCGVQIILCCGFGMFGVFLTLVMDAAVLLLLLREASGRKQIEHGLKEIAAGDLDYKIDLTELQGEDNLQLAGIVNSLGEGMKAAVQEQMKSERLKADLITNVSHDIKTPLTSIINYVDLLKRENIENEKAKDYIRVLDEKSQRLKQLTEDLVEASKISPEILNWNS
;
A
#
# COMPACT_ATOMS: atom_id res chain seq x y z
N MET A 1 10.48 44.63 23.60
CA MET A 1 9.92 43.29 23.88
C MET A 1 9.49 42.72 22.52
N LYS A 2 10.17 41.80 21.82
CA LYS A 2 10.40 40.43 22.29
C LYS A 2 11.07 39.54 21.20
N GLU A 3 11.93 39.97 20.27
CA GLU A 3 12.58 39.00 19.34
C GLU A 3 13.21 37.81 20.10
N ARG A 4 13.88 38.09 21.23
CA ARG A 4 14.35 37.05 22.17
C ARG A 4 13.23 36.16 22.74
N LYS A 5 12.05 36.72 23.04
CA LYS A 5 10.91 35.93 23.56
C LYS A 5 10.14 35.20 22.44
N LEU A 6 10.13 35.67 21.19
CA LEU A 6 9.54 34.94 20.06
C LEU A 6 10.29 33.63 19.80
N TYR A 7 11.62 33.65 19.88
CA TYR A 7 12.47 32.46 19.72
C TYR A 7 12.69 31.67 21.01
N SER A 8 12.12 32.11 22.14
CA SER A 8 12.17 31.38 23.41
C SER A 8 11.27 30.15 23.38
N LEU A 9 11.48 29.21 24.29
CA LEU A 9 10.65 28.02 24.43
C LEU A 9 9.17 28.38 24.62
N THR A 10 8.88 29.37 25.47
CA THR A 10 7.52 29.84 25.72
C THR A 10 6.90 30.50 24.48
N GLY A 11 7.69 31.26 23.71
CA GLY A 11 7.22 31.84 22.44
C GLY A 11 6.87 30.79 21.39
N LYS A 12 7.66 29.72 21.28
CA LYS A 12 7.38 28.59 20.39
C LYS A 12 6.13 27.82 20.81
N LEU A 13 5.98 27.58 22.11
CA LEU A 13 4.80 26.90 22.68
C LEU A 13 3.52 27.71 22.40
N ILE A 14 3.56 29.04 22.58
CA ILE A 14 2.42 29.91 22.26
C ILE A 14 2.04 29.81 20.79
N VAL A 15 3.02 29.89 19.87
CA VAL A 15 2.74 29.77 18.43
C VAL A 15 2.18 28.39 18.07
N PHE A 16 2.67 27.32 18.71
CA PHE A 16 2.15 25.96 18.52
C PHE A 16 0.70 25.81 19.01
N LEU A 17 0.38 26.31 20.20
CA LEU A 17 -0.99 26.28 20.72
C LEU A 17 -1.94 27.11 19.85
N LEU A 18 -1.50 28.30 19.39
CA LEU A 18 -2.28 29.11 18.47
C LEU A 18 -2.48 28.41 17.12
N LEU A 19 -1.46 27.73 16.60
CA LEU A 19 -1.59 26.94 15.36
C LEU A 19 -2.67 25.87 15.52
N ILE A 20 -2.68 25.13 16.63
CA ILE A 20 -3.70 24.10 16.91
C ILE A 20 -5.08 24.74 16.95
N VAL A 21 -5.26 25.83 17.71
CA VAL A 21 -6.57 26.48 17.86
C VAL A 21 -7.09 27.01 16.53
N PHE A 22 -6.26 27.71 15.76
CA PHE A 22 -6.67 28.26 14.46
C PHE A 22 -6.94 27.17 13.42
N ALA A 23 -6.09 26.14 13.36
CA ALA A 23 -6.28 25.03 12.43
C ALA A 23 -7.54 24.22 12.78
N ALA A 24 -7.76 23.92 14.06
CA ALA A 24 -8.96 23.23 14.54
C ALA A 24 -10.23 24.04 14.25
N SER A 25 -10.20 25.36 14.49
CA SER A 25 -11.34 26.24 14.20
C SER A 25 -11.68 26.27 12.71
N ALA A 26 -10.67 26.39 11.83
CA ALA A 26 -10.89 26.38 10.39
C ALA A 26 -11.42 25.03 9.89
N LEU A 27 -10.84 23.93 10.36
CA LEU A 27 -11.26 22.57 10.00
C LEU A 27 -12.69 22.29 10.45
N PHE A 28 -13.02 22.57 11.70
CA PHE A 28 -14.35 22.38 12.24
C PHE A 28 -15.38 23.22 11.48
N GLY A 29 -15.10 24.52 11.24
CA GLY A 29 -15.97 25.38 10.46
C GLY A 29 -16.18 24.89 9.03
N GLY A 30 -15.10 24.44 8.37
CA GLY A 30 -15.13 23.94 7.00
C GLY A 30 -15.93 22.65 6.86
N ILE A 31 -15.66 21.66 7.70
CA ILE A 31 -16.36 20.36 7.69
C ILE A 31 -17.82 20.54 8.02
N GLN A 32 -18.16 21.33 9.04
CA GLN A 32 -19.56 21.61 9.39
C GLN A 32 -20.30 22.31 8.25
N THR A 33 -19.68 23.29 7.60
CA THR A 33 -20.30 23.98 6.44
C THR A 33 -20.53 23.02 5.27
N LEU A 34 -19.60 22.10 5.02
CA LEU A 34 -19.72 21.10 3.97
C LEU A 34 -20.83 20.08 4.28
N MET A 35 -20.92 19.62 5.53
CA MET A 35 -22.02 18.75 5.97
C MET A 35 -23.37 19.44 5.85
N LEU A 36 -23.50 20.68 6.31
CA LEU A 36 -24.75 21.45 6.23
C LEU A 36 -25.20 21.72 4.77
N SER A 37 -24.29 21.62 3.80
CA SER A 37 -24.67 21.73 2.39
C SER A 37 -25.55 20.58 1.91
N SER A 38 -25.46 19.37 2.52
CA SER A 38 -26.31 18.22 2.16
C SER A 38 -27.78 18.45 2.52
N VAL A 39 -28.04 19.19 3.61
CA VAL A 39 -29.39 19.63 4.01
C VAL A 39 -29.81 20.95 3.32
N GLY A 40 -29.05 21.40 2.32
CA GLY A 40 -29.35 22.60 1.52
C GLY A 40 -28.92 23.92 2.15
N LEU A 41 -28.30 23.90 3.34
CA LEU A 41 -27.80 25.08 4.02
C LEU A 41 -26.40 25.46 3.51
N THR A 42 -26.37 26.13 2.37
CA THR A 42 -25.13 26.68 1.78
C THR A 42 -24.88 28.12 2.27
N PRO A 43 -23.63 28.63 2.20
CA PRO A 43 -23.33 30.04 2.50
C PRO A 43 -24.20 31.02 1.71
N ASN A 44 -24.51 30.69 0.45
CA ASN A 44 -25.38 31.50 -0.41
C ASN A 44 -26.86 31.42 0.03
N ALA A 45 -27.35 30.23 0.38
CA ALA A 45 -28.70 30.06 0.91
C ALA A 45 -28.89 30.83 2.24
N ALA A 46 -27.90 30.74 3.13
CA ALA A 46 -27.89 31.48 4.40
C ALA A 46 -27.84 33.00 4.18
N ALA A 47 -27.00 33.48 3.26
CA ALA A 47 -26.91 34.92 2.94
C ALA A 47 -28.22 35.48 2.38
N LYS A 48 -28.95 34.68 1.59
CA LYS A 48 -30.25 35.06 1.01
C LYS A 48 -31.45 34.72 1.90
N LYS A 49 -31.21 34.13 3.09
CA LYS A 49 -32.24 33.68 4.05
C LYS A 49 -33.34 32.84 3.40
N TYR A 50 -32.94 31.87 2.59
CA TYR A 50 -33.90 30.93 2.00
C TYR A 50 -34.57 30.13 3.12
N ALA A 51 -35.87 29.90 2.99
CA ALA A 51 -36.55 28.90 3.80
C ALA A 51 -36.13 27.50 3.31
N PHE A 52 -36.28 26.48 4.15
CA PHE A 52 -35.87 25.12 3.81
C PHE A 52 -36.58 24.62 2.53
N GLU A 53 -37.85 24.96 2.36
CA GLU A 53 -38.71 24.62 1.23
C GLU A 53 -38.31 25.34 -0.08
N GLU A 54 -37.40 26.31 0.00
CA GLU A 54 -36.82 26.96 -1.17
C GLU A 54 -35.45 26.34 -1.58
N THR A 55 -34.94 25.38 -0.81
CA THR A 55 -33.62 24.79 -1.06
C THR A 55 -33.66 23.61 -2.01
N THR A 56 -32.56 23.41 -2.75
CA THR A 56 -32.40 22.23 -3.63
C THR A 56 -32.51 20.92 -2.86
N ALA A 57 -32.03 20.86 -1.61
CA ALA A 57 -32.13 19.66 -0.78
C ALA A 57 -33.57 19.26 -0.50
N CYS A 58 -34.45 20.21 -0.15
CA CYS A 58 -35.88 19.95 -0.04
C CYS A 58 -36.46 19.42 -1.35
N GLY A 59 -36.10 20.05 -2.49
CA GLY A 59 -36.49 19.56 -3.82
C GLY A 59 -36.06 18.11 -4.08
N THR A 60 -34.84 17.72 -3.72
CA THR A 60 -34.35 16.34 -3.84
C THR A 60 -35.10 15.37 -2.94
N LEU A 61 -35.48 15.76 -1.72
CA LEU A 61 -36.34 14.93 -0.87
C LEU A 61 -37.71 14.71 -1.51
N VAL A 62 -38.29 15.75 -2.12
CA VAL A 62 -39.54 15.62 -2.89
C VAL A 62 -39.38 14.69 -4.08
N GLN A 63 -38.29 14.79 -4.86
CA GLN A 63 -38.03 13.87 -5.98
C GLN A 63 -38.02 12.42 -5.52
N ARG A 64 -37.29 12.12 -4.43
CA ARG A 64 -37.18 10.77 -3.87
C ARG A 64 -38.55 10.23 -3.43
N GLN A 65 -39.32 11.04 -2.72
CA GLN A 65 -40.65 10.63 -2.27
C GLN A 65 -41.62 10.45 -3.44
N LEU A 66 -41.60 11.35 -4.45
CA LEU A 66 -42.40 11.19 -5.66
C LEU A 66 -42.04 9.92 -6.43
N HIS A 67 -40.75 9.57 -6.50
CA HIS A 67 -40.33 8.31 -7.10
C HIS A 67 -40.96 7.11 -6.39
N ASN A 68 -40.81 7.04 -5.06
CA ASN A 68 -41.36 5.95 -4.26
C ASN A 68 -42.88 5.85 -4.45
N VAL A 69 -43.59 6.97 -4.34
CA VAL A 69 -45.05 7.06 -4.54
C VAL A 69 -45.46 6.56 -5.93
N MET A 70 -44.81 7.04 -6.98
CA MET A 70 -45.16 6.68 -8.36
C MET A 70 -44.80 5.24 -8.69
N SER A 71 -43.68 4.71 -8.18
CA SER A 71 -43.31 3.30 -8.32
C SER A 71 -44.37 2.41 -7.66
N TYR A 72 -44.73 2.71 -6.41
CA TYR A 72 -45.76 1.99 -5.69
C TYR A 72 -47.10 1.97 -6.42
N TYR A 73 -47.57 3.13 -6.93
CA TYR A 73 -48.83 3.14 -7.68
C TYR A 73 -48.75 2.48 -9.06
N ASN A 74 -47.58 2.46 -9.70
CA ASN A 74 -47.39 1.70 -10.95
C ASN A 74 -47.47 0.19 -10.72
N ASP A 75 -46.93 -0.31 -9.60
CA ASP A 75 -47.00 -1.73 -9.24
C ASP A 75 -48.31 -2.11 -8.50
N MET A 76 -49.16 -1.13 -8.19
CA MET A 76 -50.45 -1.34 -7.51
C MET A 76 -51.37 -2.32 -8.24
N SER A 77 -51.37 -2.32 -9.57
CA SER A 77 -52.17 -3.26 -10.36
C SER A 77 -51.72 -4.72 -10.18
N LYS A 78 -50.41 -4.93 -9.95
CA LYS A 78 -49.82 -6.24 -9.67
C LYS A 78 -50.16 -6.73 -8.27
N PHE A 79 -49.93 -5.91 -7.25
CA PHE A 79 -49.89 -6.39 -5.85
C PHE A 79 -50.97 -5.82 -4.92
N GLY A 80 -51.74 -4.82 -5.36
CA GLY A 80 -52.79 -4.21 -4.55
C GLY A 80 -54.21 -4.41 -5.08
N THR A 81 -55.18 -3.97 -4.27
CA THR A 81 -56.62 -3.90 -4.60
C THR A 81 -57.17 -2.57 -4.08
N ASN A 82 -57.96 -1.85 -4.88
CA ASN A 82 -58.56 -0.56 -4.51
C ASN A 82 -57.54 0.51 -4.04
N GLY A 83 -56.33 0.50 -4.57
CA GLY A 83 -55.32 1.53 -4.29
C GLY A 83 -54.58 1.37 -2.95
N ARG A 84 -54.64 0.18 -2.33
CA ARG A 84 -53.84 -0.22 -1.16
C ARG A 84 -53.30 -1.63 -1.35
N TYR A 85 -52.26 -1.99 -0.60
CA TYR A 85 -51.78 -3.37 -0.50
C TYR A 85 -52.91 -4.30 -0.06
N ASP A 86 -52.97 -5.47 -0.68
CA ASP A 86 -53.96 -6.50 -0.38
C ASP A 86 -53.24 -7.84 -0.18
N GLY A 87 -52.89 -8.13 1.08
CA GLY A 87 -52.23 -9.38 1.47
C GLY A 87 -53.02 -10.65 1.14
N THR A 88 -54.33 -10.53 0.91
CA THR A 88 -55.22 -11.65 0.55
C THR A 88 -55.26 -11.93 -0.95
N LYS A 89 -54.72 -11.03 -1.78
CA LYS A 89 -54.66 -11.20 -3.23
C LYS A 89 -53.83 -12.45 -3.55
N GLU A 90 -54.34 -13.23 -4.49
CA GLU A 90 -53.73 -14.47 -4.92
C GLU A 90 -52.86 -14.24 -6.16
N ILE A 91 -51.65 -14.79 -6.13
CA ILE A 91 -50.68 -14.73 -7.22
C ILE A 91 -50.24 -16.15 -7.55
N ASP A 92 -50.49 -16.57 -8.79
CA ASP A 92 -49.75 -17.68 -9.38
C ASP A 92 -48.33 -17.18 -9.72
N TYR A 93 -47.37 -17.44 -8.83
CA TYR A 93 -46.04 -16.81 -8.91
C TYR A 93 -45.30 -17.22 -10.19
N ARG A 94 -45.59 -18.41 -10.74
CA ARG A 94 -44.99 -18.85 -12.00
C ARG A 94 -45.54 -18.05 -13.15
N ALA A 95 -46.87 -17.98 -13.28
CA ALA A 95 -47.52 -17.20 -14.32
C ALA A 95 -47.16 -15.71 -14.21
N PHE A 96 -46.93 -15.22 -13.00
CA PHE A 96 -46.48 -13.87 -12.73
C PHE A 96 -45.06 -13.61 -13.26
N ALA A 97 -44.11 -14.53 -13.04
CA ALA A 97 -42.72 -14.36 -13.47
C ALA A 97 -42.49 -14.54 -14.98
N THR A 98 -43.41 -15.19 -15.70
CA THR A 98 -43.25 -15.63 -17.10
C THR A 98 -44.29 -15.02 -18.05
N ASP A 99 -44.96 -13.93 -17.65
CA ASP A 99 -46.02 -13.28 -18.43
C ASP A 99 -47.15 -14.23 -18.87
N GLY A 100 -47.50 -15.19 -17.99
CA GLY A 100 -48.63 -16.12 -18.16
C GLY A 100 -48.25 -17.54 -18.61
N GLU A 101 -46.99 -17.79 -18.97
CA GLU A 101 -46.54 -19.13 -19.38
C GLU A 101 -46.19 -20.03 -18.17
N GLY A 102 -46.30 -21.36 -18.30
CA GLY A 102 -45.85 -22.27 -17.22
C GLY A 102 -46.64 -22.22 -15.90
N SER A 103 -47.84 -21.62 -15.90
CA SER A 103 -48.80 -21.64 -14.78
C SER A 103 -49.03 -23.07 -14.26
N GLY A 104 -48.91 -23.24 -12.94
CA GLY A 104 -49.34 -24.45 -12.23
C GLY A 104 -50.75 -24.35 -11.65
N GLY A 105 -51.44 -23.24 -11.91
CA GLY A 105 -52.76 -22.93 -11.35
C GLY A 105 -52.72 -22.89 -9.82
N ILE A 106 -53.70 -23.50 -9.17
CA ILE A 106 -53.79 -23.48 -7.70
C ILE A 106 -52.58 -24.12 -6.99
N SER A 107 -51.80 -24.97 -7.69
CA SER A 107 -50.60 -25.63 -7.14
C SER A 107 -49.34 -24.78 -7.20
N THR A 108 -49.40 -23.59 -7.82
CA THR A 108 -48.35 -22.57 -7.80
C THR A 108 -48.90 -21.22 -7.38
N THR A 109 -50.09 -21.21 -6.77
CA THR A 109 -50.74 -20.00 -6.29
C THR A 109 -50.53 -19.83 -4.79
N TYR A 110 -50.13 -18.64 -4.38
CA TYR A 110 -50.02 -18.20 -2.99
C TYR A 110 -50.81 -16.92 -2.78
N THR A 111 -51.21 -16.63 -1.54
CA THR A 111 -51.57 -15.25 -1.19
C THR A 111 -50.31 -14.40 -1.05
N ILE A 112 -50.42 -13.10 -1.29
CA ILE A 112 -49.31 -12.16 -1.09
C ILE A 112 -48.71 -12.28 0.33
N ASP A 113 -49.54 -12.38 1.37
CA ASP A 113 -49.05 -12.54 2.74
C ASP A 113 -48.23 -13.83 2.96
N GLN A 114 -48.55 -14.90 2.23
CA GLN A 114 -47.74 -16.13 2.29
C GLN A 114 -46.36 -15.91 1.66
N LEU A 115 -46.31 -15.26 0.49
CA LEU A 115 -45.04 -14.94 -0.19
C LEU A 115 -44.15 -14.03 0.65
N VAL A 116 -44.75 -12.98 1.23
CA VAL A 116 -44.08 -12.09 2.18
C VAL A 116 -43.54 -12.85 3.38
N LYS A 117 -44.32 -13.78 3.93
CA LYS A 117 -43.88 -14.57 5.07
C LYS A 117 -42.66 -15.45 4.74
N MET A 118 -42.62 -16.02 3.53
CA MET A 118 -41.46 -16.79 3.05
C MET A 118 -40.21 -15.93 2.82
N TYR A 119 -40.40 -14.63 2.57
CA TYR A 119 -39.30 -13.67 2.55
C TYR A 119 -38.85 -13.32 3.97
N ASP A 120 -39.79 -12.97 4.84
CA ASP A 120 -39.53 -12.53 6.22
C ASP A 120 -38.90 -13.65 7.09
N ASP A 121 -39.23 -14.91 6.84
CA ASP A 121 -38.68 -16.08 7.55
C ASP A 121 -37.42 -16.68 6.91
N GLY A 122 -36.95 -16.15 5.78
CA GLY A 122 -35.76 -16.59 5.06
C GLY A 122 -35.94 -17.82 4.16
N SER A 123 -37.06 -18.52 4.25
CA SER A 123 -37.25 -19.81 3.56
C SER A 123 -37.14 -19.73 2.04
N SER A 124 -37.62 -18.65 1.42
CA SER A 124 -37.50 -18.48 -0.03
C SER A 124 -36.06 -18.26 -0.50
N ALA A 125 -35.23 -17.61 0.32
CA ALA A 125 -33.81 -17.41 0.04
C ALA A 125 -33.03 -18.71 0.23
N ASP A 126 -33.28 -19.45 1.32
CA ASP A 126 -32.65 -20.74 1.58
C ASP A 126 -32.97 -21.75 0.46
N LEU A 127 -34.22 -21.79 0.00
CA LEU A 127 -34.66 -22.61 -1.13
C LEU A 127 -33.96 -22.23 -2.45
N ASN A 128 -33.70 -20.94 -2.66
CA ASN A 128 -32.94 -20.46 -3.81
C ASN A 128 -31.46 -20.82 -3.72
N GLU A 129 -30.86 -20.72 -2.54
CA GLU A 129 -29.46 -21.08 -2.31
C GLU A 129 -29.21 -22.56 -2.60
N VAL A 130 -30.05 -23.47 -2.07
CA VAL A 130 -29.93 -24.90 -2.37
C VAL A 130 -30.20 -25.19 -3.86
N ALA A 131 -31.13 -24.47 -4.49
CA ALA A 131 -31.40 -24.59 -5.93
C ALA A 131 -30.22 -24.12 -6.78
N ALA A 132 -29.55 -23.03 -6.40
CA ALA A 132 -28.37 -22.49 -7.06
C ALA A 132 -27.15 -23.41 -6.88
N TYR A 133 -26.93 -23.93 -5.67
CA TYR A 133 -25.88 -24.91 -5.36
C TYR A 133 -25.95 -26.11 -6.33
N THR A 134 -27.15 -26.55 -6.68
CA THR A 134 -27.28 -27.66 -7.62
C THR A 134 -26.94 -27.33 -9.07
N ALA A 135 -26.92 -26.05 -9.47
CA ALA A 135 -26.58 -25.65 -10.83
C ALA A 135 -25.08 -25.81 -11.12
N ASP A 136 -24.25 -25.46 -10.14
CA ASP A 136 -22.78 -25.51 -10.26
C ASP A 136 -22.24 -26.93 -10.12
N ASN A 137 -22.93 -27.77 -9.32
CA ASN A 137 -22.46 -29.12 -8.98
C ASN A 137 -23.14 -30.25 -9.77
N TYR A 138 -24.29 -30.02 -10.42
CA TYR A 138 -25.04 -31.06 -11.15
C TYR A 138 -25.37 -30.65 -12.60
N ALA A 139 -24.37 -30.15 -13.33
CA ALA A 139 -24.52 -29.52 -14.66
C ALA A 139 -25.14 -30.38 -15.79
N THR A 140 -25.43 -31.68 -15.58
CA THR A 140 -25.95 -32.57 -16.65
C THR A 140 -26.98 -33.62 -16.21
N ASN A 141 -28.00 -33.32 -15.41
CA ASN A 141 -28.83 -34.39 -14.80
C ASN A 141 -30.34 -34.35 -15.09
N ASP A 142 -30.74 -34.15 -16.34
CA ASP A 142 -32.09 -34.52 -16.83
C ASP A 142 -32.22 -36.04 -17.07
N ALA A 143 -31.11 -36.79 -16.97
CA ALA A 143 -31.11 -38.24 -16.86
C ALA A 143 -31.00 -38.61 -15.37
N GLY A 144 -31.89 -39.49 -14.90
CA GLY A 144 -31.89 -40.00 -13.54
C GLY A 144 -30.57 -40.66 -13.15
N ILE A 145 -30.45 -40.99 -11.87
CA ILE A 145 -29.33 -41.78 -11.34
C ILE A 145 -29.15 -43.05 -12.19
N ASP A 146 -27.92 -43.51 -12.39
CA ASP A 146 -27.72 -44.89 -12.83
C ASP A 146 -28.37 -45.79 -11.77
N LYS A 147 -29.52 -46.39 -12.11
CA LYS A 147 -30.35 -47.18 -11.19
C LYS A 147 -29.52 -48.24 -10.44
N GLU A 148 -28.43 -48.71 -11.04
CA GLU A 148 -27.48 -49.65 -10.45
C GLU A 148 -26.69 -49.04 -9.27
N ALA A 149 -26.29 -47.77 -9.32
CA ALA A 149 -25.54 -47.08 -8.27
C ALA A 149 -26.39 -46.83 -7.01
N TYR A 150 -27.66 -46.45 -7.17
CA TYR A 150 -28.57 -46.24 -6.02
C TYR A 150 -28.94 -47.57 -5.33
N LEU A 151 -29.25 -48.61 -6.12
CA LEU A 151 -29.57 -49.93 -5.59
C LEU A 151 -28.38 -50.58 -4.85
N ALA A 152 -27.16 -50.36 -5.35
CA ALA A 152 -25.97 -50.89 -4.70
C ALA A 152 -25.70 -50.26 -3.33
N TYR A 153 -26.03 -48.98 -3.12
CA TYR A 153 -26.01 -48.35 -1.79
C TYR A 153 -27.11 -48.89 -0.87
N GLU A 154 -28.36 -49.03 -1.34
CA GLU A 154 -29.48 -49.56 -0.54
C GLU A 154 -29.18 -50.98 -0.01
N ASP A 155 -28.43 -51.78 -0.77
CA ASP A 155 -27.97 -53.13 -0.39
C ASP A 155 -26.62 -53.16 0.37
N GLY A 156 -25.98 -52.01 0.62
CA GLY A 156 -24.71 -51.90 1.37
C GLY A 156 -23.47 -52.40 0.62
N THR A 157 -23.54 -52.46 -0.72
CA THR A 157 -22.45 -52.83 -1.61
C THR A 157 -21.67 -51.60 -2.07
N ASP A 158 -20.37 -51.57 -1.77
CA ASP A 158 -19.46 -50.46 -2.09
C ASP A 158 -19.32 -50.28 -3.62
N VAL A 159 -19.70 -49.10 -4.12
CA VAL A 159 -19.60 -48.73 -5.55
C VAL A 159 -18.41 -47.79 -5.72
N SER A 160 -17.22 -48.20 -5.32
CA SER A 160 -16.00 -47.54 -5.75
C SER A 160 -15.62 -48.08 -7.13
N GLN A 161 -15.93 -47.35 -8.22
CA GLN A 161 -15.16 -47.54 -9.44
C GLN A 161 -13.76 -46.95 -9.24
N GLU A 162 -12.75 -47.78 -9.46
CA GLU A 162 -11.34 -47.40 -9.46
C GLU A 162 -11.13 -46.15 -10.33
N THR A 163 -10.81 -45.02 -9.71
CA THR A 163 -10.20 -43.88 -10.40
C THR A 163 -8.83 -43.61 -9.78
N GLU A 164 -7.83 -43.53 -10.65
CA GLU A 164 -6.42 -43.40 -10.32
C GLU A 164 -6.15 -42.25 -9.34
N GLU A 165 -5.32 -42.53 -8.32
CA GLU A 165 -4.72 -41.54 -7.43
C GLU A 165 -4.13 -40.38 -8.24
N THR A 166 -4.81 -39.23 -8.21
CA THR A 166 -4.17 -37.95 -8.57
C THR A 166 -4.55 -36.89 -7.53
N ASP A 167 -3.56 -36.58 -6.67
CA ASP A 167 -3.38 -35.38 -5.86
C ASP A 167 -4.63 -34.64 -5.34
N VAL A 168 -5.21 -35.14 -4.23
CA VAL A 168 -6.15 -34.38 -3.37
C VAL A 168 -5.44 -33.74 -2.17
N ALA A 169 -4.10 -33.70 -2.15
CA ALA A 169 -3.32 -33.17 -1.02
C ALA A 169 -3.13 -31.64 -1.03
N ALA A 170 -3.77 -30.88 -1.93
CA ALA A 170 -3.45 -29.47 -2.15
C ALA A 170 -4.60 -28.46 -1.91
N LEU A 171 -5.76 -28.86 -1.37
CA LEU A 171 -6.91 -27.95 -1.18
C LEU A 171 -7.51 -27.93 0.23
N THR A 172 -6.70 -28.19 1.26
CA THR A 172 -7.15 -28.06 2.66
C THR A 172 -6.49 -26.89 3.37
N GLU A 173 -6.78 -25.67 2.94
CA GLU A 173 -6.79 -24.50 3.82
C GLU A 173 -8.01 -23.63 3.51
N GLU A 174 -8.80 -23.36 4.56
CA GLU A 174 -10.01 -22.51 4.61
C GLU A 174 -11.35 -23.16 4.23
N VAL A 175 -11.82 -24.12 5.05
CA VAL A 175 -13.25 -24.24 5.35
C VAL A 175 -13.41 -24.36 6.87
N SER A 176 -14.28 -23.52 7.44
CA SER A 176 -14.51 -23.47 8.88
C SER A 176 -15.32 -24.68 9.33
N ALA A 177 -15.05 -25.19 10.54
CA ALA A 177 -15.69 -26.38 11.10
C ALA A 177 -17.21 -26.23 11.41
N ALA A 178 -17.87 -25.17 10.93
CA ALA A 178 -19.32 -25.00 10.99
C ALA A 178 -20.04 -25.52 9.74
N ASP A 179 -19.32 -25.77 8.64
CA ASP A 179 -19.90 -26.18 7.35
C ASP A 179 -19.87 -27.72 7.14
N ALA A 180 -19.51 -28.48 8.18
CA ALA A 180 -19.23 -29.92 8.10
C ALA A 180 -20.45 -30.84 8.37
N GLU A 181 -21.62 -30.31 8.72
CA GLU A 181 -22.81 -31.14 9.03
C GLU A 181 -23.66 -31.50 7.79
N THR A 182 -23.38 -30.96 6.60
CA THR A 182 -24.18 -31.16 5.37
C THR A 182 -23.66 -32.23 4.41
N PHE A 183 -22.49 -32.83 4.67
CA PHE A 183 -21.78 -33.67 3.68
C PHE A 183 -21.94 -35.20 3.87
N ASP A 184 -22.55 -35.69 4.95
CA ASP A 184 -22.70 -37.15 5.19
C ASP A 184 -23.71 -37.85 4.25
N SER A 185 -24.53 -37.08 3.52
CA SER A 185 -25.58 -37.59 2.62
C SER A 185 -25.16 -37.70 1.15
N PHE A 186 -23.93 -37.34 0.79
CA PHE A 186 -23.40 -37.48 -0.57
C PHE A 186 -22.48 -38.69 -0.69
N SER A 187 -22.36 -39.24 -1.90
CA SER A 187 -21.31 -40.19 -2.21
C SER A 187 -19.92 -39.55 -2.01
N PRO A 188 -18.87 -40.33 -1.73
CA PRO A 188 -17.53 -39.80 -1.45
C PRO A 188 -16.93 -38.92 -2.56
N ASP A 189 -17.38 -39.10 -3.80
CA ASP A 189 -17.03 -38.33 -5.00
C ASP A 189 -17.97 -37.14 -5.27
N GLY A 190 -19.05 -36.99 -4.50
CA GLY A 190 -20.01 -35.87 -4.58
C GLY A 190 -21.06 -35.99 -5.69
N GLU A 191 -21.05 -37.06 -6.48
CA GLU A 191 -21.90 -37.20 -7.67
C GLU A 191 -23.34 -37.68 -7.35
N VAL A 192 -23.51 -38.49 -6.30
CA VAL A 192 -24.79 -39.10 -5.92
C VAL A 192 -25.26 -38.57 -4.57
N TYR A 193 -26.53 -38.18 -4.50
CA TYR A 193 -27.17 -37.78 -3.25
C TYR A 193 -28.06 -38.87 -2.70
N PHE A 194 -27.90 -39.18 -1.41
CA PHE A 194 -28.72 -40.11 -0.67
C PHE A 194 -29.75 -39.34 0.18
N PRO A 195 -31.05 -39.44 -0.15
CA PRO A 195 -32.10 -38.72 0.55
C PRO A 195 -32.38 -39.30 1.94
N SER A 196 -32.90 -38.47 2.83
CA SER A 196 -33.30 -38.88 4.18
C SER A 196 -34.38 -39.98 4.18
N ASP A 197 -34.45 -40.77 5.25
CA ASP A 197 -35.49 -41.80 5.46
C ASP A 197 -36.92 -41.24 5.28
N ASN A 198 -37.12 -39.98 5.70
CA ASN A 198 -38.40 -39.29 5.56
C ASN A 198 -38.73 -38.98 4.10
N ALA A 199 -37.75 -38.51 3.32
CA ALA A 199 -37.91 -38.27 1.90
C ALA A 199 -38.17 -39.58 1.13
N VAL A 200 -37.40 -40.65 1.42
CA VAL A 200 -37.61 -41.99 0.83
C VAL A 200 -39.02 -42.50 1.12
N LYS A 201 -39.47 -42.41 2.38
CA LYS A 201 -40.82 -42.82 2.76
C LYS A 201 -41.90 -42.01 2.03
N SER A 202 -41.73 -40.69 1.95
CA SER A 202 -42.67 -39.78 1.28
C SER A 202 -42.79 -40.09 -0.23
N LEU A 203 -41.67 -40.34 -0.91
CA LEU A 203 -41.65 -40.70 -2.34
C LEU A 203 -42.28 -42.07 -2.60
N LYS A 204 -41.95 -43.08 -1.80
CA LYS A 204 -42.53 -44.43 -1.91
C LYS A 204 -44.06 -44.41 -1.68
N GLU A 205 -44.56 -43.62 -0.73
CA GLU A 205 -46.01 -43.40 -0.51
C GLU A 205 -46.70 -42.77 -1.74
N LYS A 206 -46.00 -41.89 -2.46
CA LYS A 206 -46.44 -41.29 -3.73
C LYS A 206 -46.21 -42.18 -4.95
N LYS A 207 -45.76 -43.43 -4.76
CA LYS A 207 -45.43 -44.42 -5.80
C LYS A 207 -44.31 -43.96 -6.75
N ILE A 208 -43.36 -43.19 -6.22
CA ILE A 208 -42.14 -42.78 -6.92
C ILE A 208 -40.99 -43.56 -6.29
N ASP A 209 -40.26 -44.31 -7.11
CA ASP A 209 -39.03 -44.97 -6.68
C ASP A 209 -37.90 -43.93 -6.69
N PRO A 210 -37.19 -43.69 -5.56
CA PRO A 210 -36.04 -42.79 -5.53
C PRO A 210 -34.96 -43.11 -6.58
N ALA A 211 -34.84 -44.38 -6.98
CA ALA A 211 -33.90 -44.79 -8.03
C ALA A 211 -34.30 -44.33 -9.44
N ASP A 212 -35.54 -43.88 -9.65
CA ASP A 212 -36.07 -43.45 -10.95
C ASP A 212 -36.01 -41.91 -11.15
N VAL A 213 -35.41 -41.17 -10.22
CA VAL A 213 -35.26 -39.70 -10.26
C VAL A 213 -33.79 -39.27 -10.09
N SER A 214 -33.45 -38.03 -10.44
CA SER A 214 -32.06 -37.55 -10.39
C SER A 214 -31.60 -37.18 -8.97
N SER A 215 -30.28 -37.23 -8.72
CA SER A 215 -29.67 -36.77 -7.45
C SER A 215 -30.06 -35.32 -7.12
N GLN A 216 -30.12 -34.46 -8.14
CA GLN A 216 -30.59 -33.07 -7.99
C GLN A 216 -32.04 -33.02 -7.51
N PHE A 217 -32.93 -33.84 -8.09
CA PHE A 217 -34.32 -33.89 -7.65
C PHE A 217 -34.43 -34.41 -6.21
N LEU A 218 -33.72 -35.47 -5.86
CA LEU A 218 -33.74 -36.03 -4.50
C LEU A 218 -33.25 -35.03 -3.46
N TYR A 219 -32.14 -34.35 -3.75
CA TYR A 219 -31.60 -33.30 -2.89
C TYR A 219 -32.61 -32.17 -2.67
N LEU A 220 -33.13 -31.58 -3.75
CA LEU A 220 -34.08 -30.47 -3.64
C LEU A 220 -35.43 -30.88 -3.04
N TYR A 221 -35.85 -32.14 -3.22
CA TYR A 221 -37.05 -32.67 -2.58
C TYR A 221 -36.85 -32.78 -1.06
N ASP A 222 -35.71 -33.31 -0.62
CA ASP A 222 -35.39 -33.46 0.81
C ASP A 222 -35.18 -32.09 1.48
N GLN A 223 -34.44 -31.18 0.84
CA GLN A 223 -34.31 -29.79 1.30
C GLN A 223 -35.66 -29.06 1.33
N GLY A 224 -36.54 -29.32 0.36
CA GLY A 224 -37.91 -28.78 0.36
C GLY A 224 -38.72 -29.17 1.59
N MET A 225 -38.56 -30.41 2.07
CA MET A 225 -39.27 -30.91 3.25
C MET A 225 -38.84 -30.20 4.55
N SER A 226 -37.62 -29.67 4.61
CA SER A 226 -37.11 -28.93 5.78
C SER A 226 -37.29 -27.41 5.66
N LEU A 227 -37.09 -26.85 4.46
CA LEU A 227 -37.03 -25.40 4.23
C LEU A 227 -38.37 -24.77 3.85
N GLU A 228 -39.28 -25.48 3.16
CA GLU A 228 -40.51 -24.87 2.65
C GLU A 228 -41.56 -24.64 3.75
N THR A 229 -41.86 -23.37 4.08
CA THR A 229 -42.72 -23.03 5.25
C THR A 229 -44.19 -22.81 4.92
N GLN A 230 -44.54 -22.53 3.65
CA GLN A 230 -45.91 -22.20 3.24
C GLN A 230 -46.45 -23.21 2.23
N LYS A 231 -47.76 -23.49 2.33
CA LYS A 231 -48.47 -24.33 1.37
C LYS A 231 -49.13 -23.48 0.31
N THR A 232 -49.14 -24.00 -0.91
CA THR A 232 -49.88 -23.44 -2.04
C THR A 232 -51.39 -23.45 -1.78
N LYS A 233 -52.16 -22.75 -2.60
CA LYS A 233 -53.63 -22.77 -2.56
C LYS A 233 -54.22 -24.18 -2.74
N ALA A 234 -53.49 -25.10 -3.39
CA ALA A 234 -53.87 -26.51 -3.48
C ALA A 234 -53.72 -27.29 -2.15
N GLY A 235 -53.11 -26.70 -1.12
CA GLY A 235 -52.85 -27.33 0.18
C GLY A 235 -51.60 -28.22 0.21
N THR A 236 -50.78 -28.19 -0.84
CA THR A 236 -49.53 -28.95 -1.00
C THR A 236 -48.33 -28.02 -1.07
N TYR A 237 -47.15 -28.55 -0.77
CA TYR A 237 -45.87 -27.88 -0.98
C TYR A 237 -45.38 -28.00 -2.44
N LEU A 238 -44.43 -27.18 -2.85
CA LEU A 238 -43.86 -27.19 -4.20
C LEU A 238 -43.05 -28.45 -4.46
N TYR A 239 -42.33 -28.98 -3.47
CA TYR A 239 -41.65 -30.28 -3.64
C TYR A 239 -42.64 -31.41 -3.95
N GLU A 240 -43.83 -31.40 -3.34
CA GLU A 240 -44.88 -32.37 -3.61
C GLU A 240 -45.51 -32.17 -4.99
N TYR A 241 -45.67 -30.91 -5.40
CA TYR A 241 -46.17 -30.56 -6.73
C TYR A 241 -45.20 -31.01 -7.83
N ALA A 242 -43.89 -30.80 -7.63
CA ALA A 242 -42.84 -31.26 -8.53
C ALA A 242 -42.82 -32.79 -8.64
N ALA A 243 -42.92 -33.50 -7.51
CA ALA A 243 -43.01 -34.96 -7.49
C ALA A 243 -44.23 -35.50 -8.25
N ALA A 244 -45.37 -34.81 -8.19
CA ALA A 244 -46.55 -35.19 -8.98
C ALA A 244 -46.40 -34.90 -10.49
N ASN A 245 -45.39 -34.10 -10.89
CA ASN A 245 -45.22 -33.58 -12.25
C ASN A 245 -43.78 -33.70 -12.77
N LEU A 246 -43.06 -34.77 -12.39
CA LEU A 246 -41.62 -34.99 -12.68
C LEU A 246 -41.18 -34.71 -14.13
N LYS A 247 -42.03 -34.99 -15.12
CA LYS A 247 -41.70 -34.81 -16.55
C LYS A 247 -42.06 -33.44 -17.13
N LYS A 248 -42.65 -32.56 -16.32
CA LYS A 248 -43.23 -31.28 -16.78
C LYS A 248 -42.69 -30.07 -16.01
N VAL A 249 -42.14 -30.27 -14.82
CA VAL A 249 -41.76 -29.19 -13.91
C VAL A 249 -40.44 -29.53 -13.24
N SER A 250 -39.49 -28.61 -13.33
CA SER A 250 -38.23 -28.65 -12.60
C SER A 250 -38.41 -28.02 -11.22
N ILE A 251 -38.14 -28.77 -10.15
CA ILE A 251 -38.22 -28.26 -8.76
C ILE A 251 -37.22 -27.13 -8.51
N ARG A 252 -36.05 -27.18 -9.16
CA ARG A 252 -35.05 -26.11 -9.14
C ARG A 252 -35.64 -24.81 -9.68
N ASP A 253 -36.27 -24.86 -10.84
CA ASP A 253 -36.86 -23.68 -11.48
C ASP A 253 -38.01 -23.13 -10.62
N LEU A 254 -38.79 -24.00 -9.95
CA LEU A 254 -39.82 -23.56 -9.00
C LEU A 254 -39.23 -22.71 -7.88
N TYR A 255 -38.18 -23.19 -7.21
CA TYR A 255 -37.57 -22.46 -6.09
C TYR A 255 -36.86 -21.17 -6.52
N MET A 256 -36.10 -21.20 -7.61
CA MET A 256 -35.44 -19.99 -8.13
C MET A 256 -36.47 -18.92 -8.53
N THR A 257 -37.56 -19.33 -9.20
CA THR A 257 -38.63 -18.41 -9.59
C THR A 257 -39.37 -17.88 -8.36
N LEU A 258 -39.61 -18.72 -7.35
CA LEU A 258 -40.29 -18.32 -6.13
C LEU A 258 -39.54 -17.20 -5.40
N SER A 259 -38.22 -17.33 -5.24
CA SER A 259 -37.40 -16.31 -4.57
C SER A 259 -37.46 -14.94 -5.25
N GLY A 260 -37.40 -14.90 -6.58
CA GLY A 260 -37.52 -13.63 -7.31
C GLY A 260 -38.88 -12.95 -7.08
N VAL A 261 -39.96 -13.74 -7.03
CA VAL A 261 -41.31 -13.19 -6.80
C VAL A 261 -41.52 -12.80 -5.34
N THR A 262 -41.00 -13.57 -4.36
CA THR A 262 -41.08 -13.20 -2.95
C THR A 262 -40.31 -11.91 -2.67
N GLU A 263 -39.14 -11.71 -3.31
CA GLU A 263 -38.39 -10.46 -3.28
C GLU A 263 -39.18 -9.28 -3.86
N GLU A 264 -39.79 -9.42 -5.05
CA GLU A 264 -40.57 -8.34 -5.68
C GLU A 264 -41.80 -7.96 -4.82
N VAL A 265 -42.50 -8.95 -4.28
CA VAL A 265 -43.66 -8.74 -3.39
C VAL A 265 -43.24 -8.09 -2.07
N ALA A 266 -42.15 -8.56 -1.46
CA ALA A 266 -41.63 -7.97 -0.23
C ALA A 266 -41.16 -6.54 -0.44
N ALA A 267 -40.51 -6.25 -1.58
CA ALA A 267 -40.14 -4.90 -1.98
C ALA A 267 -41.37 -3.99 -2.08
N PHE A 268 -42.48 -4.47 -2.68
CA PHE A 268 -43.74 -3.71 -2.75
C PHE A 268 -44.36 -3.43 -1.36
N LYS A 269 -44.43 -4.44 -0.48
CA LYS A 269 -44.90 -4.26 0.91
C LYS A 269 -44.05 -3.25 1.68
N ASN A 270 -42.73 -3.32 1.52
CA ASN A 270 -41.79 -2.41 2.15
C ASN A 270 -41.92 -0.98 1.58
N GLN A 271 -42.22 -0.83 0.29
CA GLN A 271 -42.52 0.48 -0.32
C GLN A 271 -43.76 1.12 0.30
N GLU A 272 -44.84 0.37 0.51
CA GLU A 272 -46.05 0.89 1.17
C GLU A 272 -45.75 1.40 2.58
N SER A 273 -45.00 0.63 3.37
CA SER A 273 -44.61 1.04 4.73
C SER A 273 -43.71 2.29 4.74
N GLY A 274 -42.98 2.53 3.63
CA GLY A 274 -42.09 3.68 3.45
C GLY A 274 -42.77 4.93 2.87
N ILE A 275 -43.99 4.80 2.37
CA ILE A 275 -44.78 5.91 1.79
C ILE A 275 -45.91 6.20 2.76
N SER A 276 -45.90 7.37 3.38
CA SER A 276 -47.02 7.78 4.23
C SER A 276 -48.24 8.05 3.35
N VAL A 277 -49.15 7.07 3.31
CA VAL A 277 -50.33 7.04 2.44
C VAL A 277 -51.45 7.93 2.99
N ASP A 278 -51.36 8.37 4.25
CA ASP A 278 -52.29 9.27 4.90
C ASP A 278 -51.65 10.67 5.06
N ALA A 279 -52.34 11.71 4.58
CA ALA A 279 -51.82 13.08 4.58
C ALA A 279 -51.55 13.66 5.98
N ASP A 280 -52.20 13.12 7.02
CA ASP A 280 -51.98 13.55 8.40
C ASP A 280 -50.63 13.05 8.96
N ASP A 281 -50.07 11.99 8.34
CA ASP A 281 -48.79 11.38 8.70
C ASP A 281 -47.67 11.76 7.70
N ALA A 282 -47.91 12.73 6.80
CA ALA A 282 -46.99 13.08 5.72
C ALA A 282 -46.90 14.60 5.49
N ASN A 283 -45.69 15.15 5.38
CA ASN A 283 -45.51 16.54 4.97
C ASN A 283 -45.62 16.75 3.45
N LEU A 284 -45.54 15.67 2.66
CA LEU A 284 -45.72 15.71 1.20
C LEU A 284 -47.13 15.34 0.82
N TRP A 285 -47.84 16.25 0.15
CA TRP A 285 -49.15 16.00 -0.41
C TRP A 285 -49.08 15.88 -1.92
N TYR A 286 -49.74 14.86 -2.48
CA TYR A 286 -49.76 14.62 -3.91
C TYR A 286 -51.15 14.26 -4.43
N CYS A 287 -51.41 14.58 -5.69
CA CYS A 287 -52.54 14.11 -6.47
C CYS A 287 -52.04 13.72 -7.86
N LEU A 288 -52.15 12.45 -8.20
CA LEU A 288 -51.71 11.87 -9.47
C LEU A 288 -52.93 11.35 -10.21
N GLU A 289 -53.12 11.76 -11.46
CA GLU A 289 -54.16 11.26 -12.36
C GLU A 289 -53.48 10.48 -13.48
N ASP A 290 -53.76 9.18 -13.58
CA ASP A 290 -53.24 8.34 -14.66
C ASP A 290 -53.96 8.59 -15.98
N LYS A 291 -53.51 7.95 -17.07
CA LYS A 291 -54.12 8.08 -18.41
C LYS A 291 -55.56 7.56 -18.50
N GLU A 292 -55.97 6.68 -17.58
CA GLU A 292 -57.31 6.10 -17.51
C GLU A 292 -58.29 6.98 -16.72
N GLY A 293 -57.76 7.98 -16.00
CA GLY A 293 -58.53 8.91 -15.17
C GLY A 293 -58.63 8.48 -13.70
N ASN A 294 -57.91 7.44 -13.28
CA ASN A 294 -57.82 7.05 -11.87
C ASN A 294 -56.99 8.07 -11.10
N ILE A 295 -57.43 8.39 -9.89
CA ILE A 295 -56.81 9.40 -9.02
C ILE A 295 -56.16 8.73 -7.83
N TYR A 296 -54.86 8.96 -7.67
CA TYR A 296 -54.04 8.50 -6.55
C TYR A 296 -53.60 9.70 -5.70
N THR A 297 -53.95 9.69 -4.42
CA THR A 297 -53.68 10.78 -3.50
C THR A 297 -53.66 10.30 -2.06
N ASN A 298 -52.79 10.91 -1.24
CA ASN A 298 -52.81 10.74 0.22
C ASN A 298 -53.75 11.73 0.94
N VAL A 299 -54.34 12.69 0.21
CA VAL A 299 -55.29 13.65 0.78
C VAL A 299 -56.72 13.24 0.42
N ASP A 300 -57.50 12.81 1.41
CA ASP A 300 -58.86 12.30 1.19
C ASP A 300 -59.78 13.25 0.43
N SER A 301 -59.70 14.56 0.70
CA SER A 301 -60.53 15.55 0.03
C SER A 301 -60.20 15.74 -1.46
N TRP A 302 -59.06 15.22 -1.94
CA TRP A 302 -58.60 15.32 -3.33
C TRP A 302 -59.01 14.13 -4.20
N LYS A 303 -59.67 13.11 -3.63
CA LYS A 303 -60.24 11.98 -4.38
C LYS A 303 -61.23 12.43 -5.48
N ASN A 304 -61.78 13.63 -5.36
CA ASN A 304 -62.66 14.26 -6.36
C ASN A 304 -61.91 14.93 -7.53
N GLY A 305 -60.58 14.85 -7.58
CA GLY A 305 -59.77 15.20 -8.75
C GLY A 305 -58.79 16.36 -8.59
N TYR A 306 -57.87 16.41 -9.56
CA TYR A 306 -56.74 17.33 -9.66
C TYR A 306 -57.10 18.82 -9.49
N THR A 307 -58.26 19.25 -9.99
CA THR A 307 -58.71 20.64 -9.87
C THR A 307 -59.01 21.05 -8.42
N THR A 308 -59.54 20.12 -7.62
CA THR A 308 -59.80 20.33 -6.19
C THR A 308 -58.49 20.50 -5.43
N ALA A 309 -57.48 19.67 -5.74
CA ALA A 309 -56.16 19.74 -5.12
C ALA A 309 -55.48 21.10 -5.33
N ILE A 310 -55.48 21.61 -6.57
CA ILE A 310 -54.94 22.95 -6.89
C ILE A 310 -55.71 24.05 -6.15
N ALA A 311 -57.03 24.00 -6.15
CA ALA A 311 -57.86 25.05 -5.56
C ALA A 311 -57.61 25.20 -4.05
N GLN A 312 -57.41 24.09 -3.34
CA GLN A 312 -57.16 24.11 -1.91
C GLN A 312 -55.75 24.57 -1.56
N LYS A 313 -54.72 24.14 -2.32
CA LYS A 313 -53.32 24.15 -1.86
C LYS A 313 -52.34 24.86 -2.80
N SER A 314 -52.83 25.59 -3.80
CA SER A 314 -52.00 26.52 -4.59
C SER A 314 -51.36 27.70 -3.82
N PRO A 315 -51.84 28.16 -2.65
CA PRO A 315 -51.17 29.26 -1.93
C PRO A 315 -49.92 28.87 -1.13
N TYR A 316 -49.56 27.58 -1.06
CA TYR A 316 -48.50 27.12 -0.15
C TYR A 316 -47.08 27.43 -0.65
N PRO A 317 -46.09 27.55 0.28
CA PRO A 317 -44.72 27.95 -0.04
C PRO A 317 -44.04 27.07 -1.09
N PHE A 318 -44.37 25.78 -1.07
CA PHE A 318 -43.97 24.82 -2.08
C PHE A 318 -45.22 24.16 -2.67
N ALA A 319 -45.50 24.48 -3.93
CA ALA A 319 -46.52 23.81 -4.71
C ALA A 319 -46.23 23.93 -6.21
N PHE A 320 -46.48 22.86 -6.96
CA PHE A 320 -46.40 22.88 -8.41
C PHE A 320 -47.33 21.83 -9.03
N ALA A 321 -47.63 22.03 -10.31
CA ALA A 321 -48.46 21.10 -11.07
C ALA A 321 -47.91 20.88 -12.48
N VAL A 322 -48.13 19.68 -13.01
CA VAL A 322 -47.82 19.27 -14.37
C VAL A 322 -49.09 18.76 -15.03
N ASP A 323 -49.37 19.21 -16.25
CA ASP A 323 -50.48 18.75 -17.09
C ASP A 323 -49.95 18.35 -18.48
N ARG A 324 -50.18 17.10 -18.86
CA ARG A 324 -49.69 16.46 -20.09
C ARG A 324 -50.79 16.19 -21.12
N THR A 325 -52.03 16.59 -20.85
CA THR A 325 -53.22 16.26 -21.69
C THR A 325 -53.18 16.85 -23.12
N GLY A 326 -52.21 17.73 -23.43
CA GLY A 326 -52.05 18.39 -24.73
C GLY A 326 -50.75 18.06 -25.48
N GLY A 327 -50.05 16.97 -25.13
CA GLY A 327 -48.84 16.49 -25.82
C GLY A 327 -47.52 17.17 -25.43
N ALA A 328 -47.54 18.42 -24.96
CA ALA A 328 -46.38 19.07 -24.35
C ALA A 328 -46.64 19.31 -22.85
N ASP A 329 -45.64 19.03 -22.01
CA ASP A 329 -45.71 19.19 -20.56
C ASP A 329 -45.95 20.66 -20.17
N LYS A 330 -47.14 20.94 -19.64
CA LYS A 330 -47.48 22.25 -19.08
C LYS A 330 -47.18 22.26 -17.60
N VAL A 331 -46.03 22.81 -17.23
CA VAL A 331 -45.63 22.96 -15.82
C VAL A 331 -46.05 24.33 -15.28
N ARG A 332 -46.75 24.34 -14.15
CA ARG A 332 -47.10 25.55 -13.42
C ARG A 332 -46.55 25.49 -11.99
N SER A 333 -45.67 26.43 -11.66
CA SER A 333 -45.23 26.62 -10.27
C SER A 333 -46.21 27.55 -9.54
N TYR A 334 -46.60 27.15 -8.33
CA TYR A 334 -47.45 27.91 -7.42
C TYR A 334 -46.69 28.34 -6.15
N ALA A 335 -45.43 27.94 -6.01
CA ALA A 335 -44.57 28.34 -4.91
C ALA A 335 -44.44 29.87 -4.79
N THR A 336 -44.26 30.35 -3.55
CA THR A 336 -44.09 31.78 -3.23
C THR A 336 -43.04 32.45 -4.11
N ARG A 337 -41.99 31.71 -4.46
CA ARG A 337 -40.97 32.13 -5.43
C ARG A 337 -41.13 31.37 -6.74
N LYS A 338 -41.42 32.12 -7.81
CA LYS A 338 -41.61 31.61 -9.18
C LYS A 338 -40.46 30.73 -9.70
N ASN A 339 -39.22 30.99 -9.24
CA ASN A 339 -38.01 30.23 -9.57
C ASN A 339 -37.39 29.58 -8.32
N SER A 340 -38.20 28.95 -7.47
CA SER A 340 -37.69 28.21 -6.30
C SER A 340 -36.77 27.06 -6.76
N PRO A 341 -35.51 27.00 -6.29
CA PRO A 341 -34.60 25.87 -6.55
C PRO A 341 -35.18 24.51 -6.15
N ALA A 342 -35.99 24.47 -5.10
CA ALA A 342 -36.66 23.25 -4.65
C ALA A 342 -37.67 22.74 -5.70
N VAL A 343 -38.51 23.63 -6.23
CA VAL A 343 -39.51 23.29 -7.25
C VAL A 343 -38.83 22.92 -8.57
N GLU A 344 -37.73 23.61 -8.91
CA GLU A 344 -36.93 23.29 -10.09
C GLU A 344 -36.36 21.87 -10.03
N ALA A 345 -35.79 21.50 -8.88
CA ALA A 345 -35.32 20.14 -8.66
C ALA A 345 -36.50 19.15 -8.72
N ALA A 346 -37.57 19.36 -7.93
CA ALA A 346 -38.70 18.44 -7.92
C ALA A 346 -39.34 18.20 -9.31
N ARG A 347 -39.51 19.26 -10.11
CA ARG A 347 -40.08 19.13 -11.46
C ARG A 347 -39.13 18.46 -12.45
N SER A 348 -37.81 18.59 -12.30
CA SER A 348 -36.86 17.98 -13.22
C SER A 348 -36.94 16.46 -13.19
N TYR A 349 -37.30 15.88 -12.05
CA TYR A 349 -37.56 14.44 -11.94
C TYR A 349 -38.73 14.02 -12.83
N LEU A 350 -39.86 14.73 -12.75
CA LEU A 350 -41.05 14.40 -13.54
C LEU A 350 -40.80 14.51 -15.05
N LEU A 351 -40.01 15.49 -15.48
CA LEU A 351 -39.73 15.72 -16.90
C LEU A 351 -38.74 14.71 -17.50
N ASN A 352 -37.93 14.04 -16.67
CA ASN A 352 -36.83 13.20 -17.15
C ASN A 352 -37.00 11.71 -16.79
N ASN A 353 -38.00 11.34 -15.98
CA ASN A 353 -38.19 9.97 -15.52
C ASN A 353 -39.42 9.32 -16.15
N GLN A 354 -39.20 8.17 -16.81
CA GLN A 354 -40.24 7.40 -17.51
C GLN A 354 -41.38 6.93 -16.59
N ILE A 355 -41.12 6.72 -15.30
CA ILE A 355 -42.14 6.30 -14.31
C ILE A 355 -43.26 7.36 -14.23
N ALA A 356 -42.92 8.65 -14.38
CA ALA A 356 -43.89 9.73 -14.35
C ALA A 356 -44.80 9.75 -15.60
N ASP A 357 -44.41 9.09 -16.70
CA ASP A 357 -45.15 9.10 -17.98
C ASP A 357 -46.46 8.32 -17.94
N ASN A 358 -46.70 7.56 -16.88
CA ASN A 358 -47.98 6.91 -16.62
C ASN A 358 -49.05 7.90 -16.14
N TYR A 359 -48.65 9.10 -15.69
CA TYR A 359 -49.54 10.11 -15.13
C TYR A 359 -49.70 11.30 -16.08
N GLN A 360 -50.95 11.69 -16.35
CA GLN A 360 -51.28 12.81 -17.22
C GLN A 360 -51.47 14.13 -16.47
N LYS A 361 -51.89 14.10 -15.20
CA LYS A 361 -51.95 15.29 -14.32
C LYS A 361 -51.32 14.99 -12.98
N ILE A 362 -50.42 15.87 -12.54
CA ILE A 362 -49.65 15.71 -11.29
C ILE A 362 -49.71 17.01 -10.53
N PHE A 363 -50.17 17.00 -9.28
CA PHE A 363 -50.10 18.12 -8.35
C PHE A 363 -49.35 17.70 -7.10
N VAL A 364 -48.43 18.55 -6.65
CA VAL A 364 -47.58 18.30 -5.48
C VAL A 364 -47.50 19.57 -4.65
N ALA A 365 -47.66 19.42 -3.33
CA ALA A 365 -47.50 20.50 -2.35
C ALA A 365 -46.84 19.97 -1.08
N LEU A 366 -46.20 20.85 -0.32
CA LEU A 366 -45.71 20.55 1.03
C LEU A 366 -46.55 21.24 2.09
N ASP A 367 -46.68 20.60 3.25
CA ASP A 367 -47.16 21.24 4.48
C ASP A 367 -46.21 22.39 4.87
N PRO A 368 -46.67 23.64 4.98
CA PRO A 368 -45.81 24.76 5.38
C PRO A 368 -45.28 24.63 6.81
N ASP A 369 -46.01 23.93 7.68
CA ASP A 369 -45.63 23.79 9.08
C ASP A 369 -44.73 22.56 9.30
N LEU A 370 -44.62 21.69 8.30
CA LEU A 370 -43.87 20.42 8.34
C LEU A 370 -44.15 19.63 9.63
N ALA A 371 -45.43 19.51 10.01
CA ALA A 371 -45.84 18.99 11.31
C ALA A 371 -45.65 17.48 11.46
N ALA A 372 -45.66 16.72 10.37
CA ALA A 372 -45.48 15.26 10.40
C ALA A 372 -44.02 14.90 10.70
N SER A 373 -43.81 13.87 11.53
CA SER A 373 -42.47 13.40 11.94
C SER A 373 -41.78 12.57 10.84
N ASP A 374 -41.44 13.22 9.72
CA ASP A 374 -40.77 12.61 8.57
C ASP A 374 -39.40 13.25 8.24
N TYR A 375 -38.78 12.84 7.13
CA TYR A 375 -37.49 13.38 6.69
C TYR A 375 -37.52 14.90 6.44
N PHE A 376 -38.65 15.49 6.06
CA PHE A 376 -38.75 16.93 5.81
C PHE A 376 -38.69 17.71 7.12
N SER A 377 -39.43 17.27 8.15
CA SER A 377 -39.40 17.90 9.48
C SER A 377 -38.00 17.87 10.10
N GLN A 378 -37.33 16.71 10.04
CA GLN A 378 -35.96 16.53 10.55
C GLN A 378 -34.99 17.50 9.84
N TYR A 379 -34.96 17.49 8.52
CA TYR A 379 -34.05 18.35 7.74
C TYR A 379 -34.34 19.84 7.96
N SER A 380 -35.61 20.22 8.09
CA SER A 380 -36.03 21.60 8.38
C SER A 380 -35.58 22.05 9.78
N GLU A 381 -35.71 21.19 10.79
CA GLU A 381 -35.25 21.47 12.15
C GLU A 381 -33.75 21.77 12.17
N ILE A 382 -32.94 20.90 11.54
CA ILE A 382 -31.50 21.08 11.42
C ILE A 382 -31.17 22.37 10.66
N TYR A 383 -31.85 22.61 9.53
CA TYR A 383 -31.67 23.82 8.74
C TYR A 383 -31.90 25.07 9.59
N SER A 384 -33.02 25.13 10.31
CA SER A 384 -33.41 26.27 11.14
C SER A 384 -32.44 26.50 12.31
N GLN A 385 -31.95 25.42 12.94
CA GLN A 385 -31.02 25.46 14.05
C GLN A 385 -29.64 26.03 13.65
N TRP A 386 -29.19 25.69 12.44
CA TRP A 386 -27.85 26.06 11.96
C TRP A 386 -27.82 27.32 11.08
N LEU A 387 -28.94 27.72 10.48
CA LEU A 387 -29.07 28.95 9.71
C LEU A 387 -28.49 30.19 10.42
N PRO A 388 -28.81 30.50 11.69
CA PRO A 388 -28.23 31.66 12.38
C PRO A 388 -26.74 31.48 12.72
N LYS A 389 -26.25 30.24 12.80
CA LYS A 389 -24.85 29.90 13.14
C LYS A 389 -23.92 29.89 11.92
N MET A 390 -24.46 29.91 10.70
CA MET A 390 -23.66 29.84 9.48
C MET A 390 -22.63 30.97 9.37
N GLN A 391 -22.97 32.19 9.81
CA GLN A 391 -22.01 33.31 9.83
C GLN A 391 -20.82 33.05 10.77
N LEU A 392 -21.07 32.41 11.91
CA LEU A 392 -20.01 32.01 12.85
C LEU A 392 -19.10 30.95 12.21
N LEU A 393 -19.67 29.96 11.49
CA LEU A 393 -18.89 28.94 10.80
C LEU A 393 -17.96 29.55 9.74
N LEU A 394 -18.48 30.48 8.92
CA LEU A 394 -17.68 31.20 7.93
C LEU A 394 -16.58 32.06 8.57
N LEU A 395 -16.86 32.69 9.71
CA LEU A 395 -15.87 33.44 10.47
C LEU A 395 -14.75 32.52 11.00
N MET A 396 -15.10 31.35 11.53
CA MET A 396 -14.12 30.36 11.98
C MET A 396 -13.21 29.90 10.84
N ILE A 397 -13.77 29.66 9.63
CA ILE A 397 -12.98 29.33 8.44
C ILE A 397 -12.02 30.46 8.09
N ALA A 398 -12.51 31.70 8.00
CA ALA A 398 -11.69 32.85 7.59
C ALA A 398 -10.59 33.19 8.61
N VAL A 399 -10.97 33.36 9.89
CA VAL A 399 -10.04 33.72 10.96
C VAL A 399 -9.10 32.57 11.27
N GLY A 400 -9.62 31.34 11.34
CA GLY A 400 -8.81 30.14 11.54
C GLY A 400 -7.83 29.90 10.40
N GLY A 401 -8.26 30.08 9.14
CA GLY A 401 -7.39 29.93 7.97
C GLY A 401 -6.25 30.95 7.96
N ILE A 402 -6.56 32.24 8.15
CA ILE A 402 -5.57 33.31 8.22
C ILE A 402 -4.62 33.09 9.41
N GLY A 403 -5.18 32.78 10.59
CA GLY A 403 -4.39 32.50 11.80
C GLY A 403 -3.43 31.32 11.63
N THR A 404 -3.88 30.26 10.95
CA THR A 404 -3.05 29.09 10.61
C THR A 404 -1.90 29.48 9.70
N LEU A 405 -2.15 30.26 8.64
CA LEU A 405 -1.11 30.76 7.74
C LEU A 405 -0.08 31.63 8.46
N VAL A 406 -0.53 32.55 9.31
CA VAL A 406 0.36 33.38 10.13
C VAL A 406 1.21 32.51 11.07
N CYS A 407 0.61 31.53 11.73
CA CYS A 407 1.34 30.59 12.59
C CYS A 407 2.35 29.74 11.81
N LEU A 408 2.04 29.30 10.59
CA LEU A 408 2.98 28.58 9.72
C LEU A 408 4.19 29.46 9.36
N VAL A 409 3.96 30.73 9.01
CA VAL A 409 5.06 31.69 8.79
C VAL A 409 5.90 31.84 10.06
N LEU A 410 5.28 32.00 11.23
CA LEU A 410 6.02 32.07 12.50
C LEU A 410 6.80 30.78 12.79
N PHE A 411 6.23 29.61 12.48
CA PHE A 411 6.90 28.31 12.58
C PHE A 411 8.13 28.24 11.68
N THR A 412 8.02 28.66 10.42
CA THR A 412 9.19 28.73 9.52
C THR A 412 10.26 29.62 10.09
N LEU A 413 9.91 30.79 10.64
CA LEU A 413 10.87 31.73 11.21
C LEU A 413 11.54 31.17 12.46
N GLN A 414 10.78 30.51 13.34
CA GLN A 414 11.26 29.93 14.60
C GLN A 414 12.07 28.63 14.43
N ALA A 415 11.85 27.89 13.34
CA ALA A 415 12.52 26.62 13.09
C ALA A 415 14.06 26.75 13.19
N GLY A 416 14.65 25.96 14.09
CA GLY A 416 16.11 25.88 14.32
C GLY A 416 16.72 27.01 15.16
N ARG A 417 16.01 28.13 15.41
CA ARG A 417 16.58 29.29 16.11
C ARG A 417 16.35 29.23 17.63
N ASN A 418 17.31 29.70 18.42
CA ASN A 418 17.18 29.88 19.87
C ASN A 418 17.25 31.38 20.24
N GLY A 419 16.51 31.79 21.28
CA GLY A 419 16.45 33.17 21.76
C GLY A 419 17.75 33.75 22.32
N LYS A 420 18.79 32.95 22.55
CA LYS A 420 20.10 33.42 23.05
C LYS A 420 21.02 33.92 21.92
N ASN A 421 21.37 33.04 20.96
CA ASN A 421 22.43 33.30 19.98
C ASN A 421 21.96 33.35 18.52
N LYS A 422 20.66 33.13 18.23
CA LYS A 422 20.08 33.05 16.87
C LYS A 422 20.71 32.01 15.91
N GLU A 423 21.71 31.26 16.36
CA GLU A 423 22.30 30.14 15.62
C GLU A 423 21.27 29.06 15.33
N ILE A 424 21.45 28.42 14.18
CA ILE A 424 20.59 27.34 13.70
C ILE A 424 21.08 26.04 14.34
N ARG A 425 20.30 25.51 15.28
CA ARG A 425 20.50 24.16 15.81
C ARG A 425 19.82 23.12 14.91
N LEU A 426 20.61 22.13 14.53
CA LEU A 426 20.16 20.90 13.91
C LEU A 426 19.85 19.86 15.00
N TYR A 427 18.74 19.15 14.85
CA TYR A 427 18.31 18.06 15.72
C TYR A 427 18.67 16.70 15.11
N PHE A 428 18.45 15.61 15.86
CA PHE A 428 18.75 14.24 15.45
C PHE A 428 18.26 13.91 14.02
N PHE A 429 16.98 14.15 13.72
CA PHE A 429 16.40 13.90 12.40
C PHE A 429 16.99 14.78 11.29
N ASP A 430 17.63 15.90 11.65
CA ASP A 430 18.28 16.80 10.69
C ASP A 430 19.71 16.35 10.34
N GLN A 431 20.28 15.38 11.08
CA GLN A 431 21.64 14.87 10.87
C GLN A 431 21.72 13.69 9.92
N TRP A 432 20.58 13.06 9.60
CA TRP A 432 20.52 11.96 8.64
C TRP A 432 20.85 12.44 7.22
N TYR A 433 21.33 11.53 6.36
CA TYR A 433 21.46 11.82 4.92
C TYR A 433 20.13 12.34 4.37
N THR A 434 20.18 13.36 3.52
CA THR A 434 18.99 14.08 3.05
C THR A 434 17.97 13.13 2.41
N GLU A 435 18.43 12.11 1.68
CA GLU A 435 17.61 11.10 1.01
C GLU A 435 16.90 10.19 2.01
N ILE A 436 17.61 9.72 3.05
CA ILE A 436 17.03 8.89 4.11
C ILE A 436 15.99 9.68 4.91
N ALA A 437 16.29 10.94 5.22
CA ALA A 437 15.35 11.84 5.89
C ALA A 437 14.12 12.12 5.01
N ALA A 438 14.28 12.21 3.69
CA ALA A 438 13.17 12.36 2.76
C ALA A 438 12.30 11.09 2.67
N ALA A 439 12.90 9.90 2.62
CA ALA A 439 12.16 8.64 2.65
C ALA A 439 11.36 8.49 3.95
N ALA A 440 11.98 8.78 5.10
CA ALA A 440 11.28 8.79 6.39
C ALA A 440 10.17 9.85 6.43
N ALA A 441 10.38 11.02 5.84
CA ALA A 441 9.35 12.06 5.71
C ALA A 441 8.13 11.56 4.91
N ILE A 442 8.35 10.84 3.80
CA ILE A 442 7.27 10.26 2.99
C ILE A 442 6.47 9.26 3.84
N LEU A 443 7.13 8.36 4.57
CA LEU A 443 6.44 7.40 5.45
C LEU A 443 5.61 8.08 6.54
N ILE A 444 6.14 9.15 7.15
CA ILE A 444 5.41 9.95 8.15
C ILE A 444 4.18 10.60 7.53
N VAL A 445 4.30 11.14 6.31
CA VAL A 445 3.17 11.74 5.59
C VAL A 445 2.14 10.67 5.20
N MET A 446 2.57 9.50 4.74
CA MET A 446 1.67 8.37 4.45
C MET A 446 0.91 7.92 5.71
N GLY A 447 1.59 7.81 6.86
CA GLY A 447 0.94 7.51 8.13
C GLY A 447 -0.08 8.59 8.55
N ALA A 448 0.25 9.88 8.34
CA ALA A 448 -0.68 10.98 8.56
C ALA A 448 -1.91 10.89 7.65
N VAL A 449 -1.73 10.56 6.36
CA VAL A 449 -2.83 10.33 5.41
C VAL A 449 -3.67 9.11 5.83
N GLY A 450 -3.03 8.03 6.28
CA GLY A 450 -3.72 6.84 6.80
C GLY A 450 -4.61 7.15 8.00
N ILE A 451 -4.12 7.95 8.96
CA ILE A 451 -4.95 8.42 10.11
C ILE A 451 -6.16 9.20 9.61
N VAL A 452 -5.99 10.09 8.62
CA VAL A 452 -7.09 10.84 8.04
C VAL A 452 -8.10 9.91 7.37
N ALA A 453 -7.63 8.95 6.58
CA ALA A 453 -8.49 7.97 5.91
C ALA A 453 -9.31 7.16 6.91
N VAL A 454 -8.68 6.61 7.95
CA VAL A 454 -9.36 5.87 9.02
C VAL A 454 -10.37 6.75 9.76
N CYS A 455 -10.01 7.99 10.10
CA CYS A 455 -10.94 8.89 10.78
C CYS A 455 -12.13 9.25 9.89
N ILE A 456 -11.93 9.44 8.60
CA ILE A 456 -13.00 9.65 7.61
C ILE A 456 -13.88 8.40 7.56
N GLU A 457 -13.30 7.22 7.40
CA GLU A 457 -14.01 5.96 7.33
C GLU A 457 -14.83 5.69 8.61
N LEU A 458 -14.26 5.91 9.80
CA LEU A 458 -14.99 5.85 11.07
C LEU A 458 -16.08 6.91 11.19
N SER A 459 -15.90 8.07 10.56
CA SER A 459 -16.91 9.13 10.54
C SER A 459 -18.08 8.78 9.62
N TYR A 460 -17.84 8.02 8.55
CA TYR A 460 -18.85 7.54 7.61
C TYR A 460 -19.30 6.09 7.90
N GLY A 461 -18.68 5.41 8.87
CA GLY A 461 -19.08 4.09 9.35
C GLY A 461 -20.50 4.14 9.89
N GLY A 462 -21.42 3.43 9.22
CA GLY A 462 -22.85 3.45 9.52
C GLY A 462 -23.65 4.55 8.79
N VAL A 463 -23.04 5.28 7.84
CA VAL A 463 -23.79 6.03 6.82
C VAL A 463 -23.95 5.09 5.63
N HIS A 464 -25.16 4.55 5.46
CA HIS A 464 -25.46 3.79 4.25
C HIS A 464 -25.45 4.75 3.05
N TYR A 465 -24.91 4.28 1.93
CA TYR A 465 -25.05 4.96 0.65
C TYR A 465 -26.32 4.44 0.00
N ILE A 466 -27.27 5.32 -0.31
CA ILE A 466 -28.38 4.98 -1.21
C ILE A 466 -28.02 5.58 -2.56
N GLN A 467 -27.79 4.73 -3.56
CA GLN A 467 -27.70 5.21 -4.93
C GLN A 467 -29.02 5.91 -5.29
N ASN A 468 -28.91 7.13 -5.82
CA ASN A 468 -30.00 7.74 -6.55
C ASN A 468 -30.10 7.14 -7.93
N PHE A 469 -31.26 7.33 -8.54
CA PHE A 469 -31.63 6.73 -9.81
C PHE A 469 -30.72 7.10 -11.00
N ASP A 470 -29.90 8.14 -10.87
CA ASP A 470 -28.84 8.51 -11.82
C ASP A 470 -27.50 7.78 -11.58
N GLY A 471 -27.45 6.80 -10.67
CA GLY A 471 -26.22 6.12 -10.24
C GLY A 471 -25.35 6.91 -9.25
N ASN A 472 -25.84 8.08 -8.80
CA ASN A 472 -25.12 8.93 -7.85
C ASN A 472 -25.38 8.50 -6.41
N TYR A 473 -24.34 8.23 -5.63
CA TYR A 473 -24.50 7.95 -4.20
C TYR A 473 -25.05 9.17 -3.46
N ILE A 474 -26.26 9.06 -2.92
CA ILE A 474 -26.79 9.99 -1.94
C ILE A 474 -26.65 9.35 -0.57
N TYR A 475 -26.04 10.11 0.31
CA TYR A 475 -25.82 9.67 1.67
C TYR A 475 -27.17 9.54 2.39
N SER A 476 -27.53 8.32 2.79
CA SER A 476 -28.72 8.04 3.60
C SER A 476 -28.36 7.91 5.07
N GLY A 477 -27.66 8.91 5.58
CA GLY A 477 -27.63 9.15 7.01
C GLY A 477 -28.85 9.96 7.41
N SER A 478 -29.40 9.71 8.60
CA SER A 478 -30.12 10.76 9.34
C SER A 478 -29.08 11.83 9.68
N TYR A 479 -28.80 12.71 8.71
CA TYR A 479 -27.86 13.80 8.83
C TYR A 479 -28.45 14.86 9.75
N GLY A 480 -27.72 15.24 10.79
CA GLY A 480 -27.97 16.39 11.68
C GLY A 480 -28.30 16.05 13.14
N ASN A 481 -28.18 14.80 13.56
CA ASN A 481 -28.27 14.43 14.98
C ASN A 481 -26.96 14.71 15.74
N GLU A 482 -26.99 14.66 17.09
CA GLU A 482 -25.78 14.81 17.93
C GLU A 482 -24.63 13.89 17.48
N ALA A 483 -24.97 12.69 16.97
CA ALA A 483 -24.05 11.72 16.41
C ALA A 483 -23.22 12.26 15.22
N ASP A 484 -23.76 13.16 14.39
CA ASP A 484 -23.04 13.71 13.24
C ASP A 484 -22.12 14.85 13.61
N THR A 485 -22.49 15.61 14.65
CA THR A 485 -21.57 16.58 15.25
C THR A 485 -20.34 15.84 15.79
N TRP A 486 -20.53 14.67 16.41
CA TRP A 486 -19.44 13.81 16.83
C TRP A 486 -18.61 13.27 15.66
N ARG A 487 -19.24 12.76 14.60
CA ARG A 487 -18.53 12.30 13.38
C ARG A 487 -17.68 13.40 12.75
N SER A 488 -18.23 14.62 12.64
CA SER A 488 -17.46 15.77 12.12
C SER A 488 -16.25 16.12 12.98
N LEU A 489 -16.37 15.95 14.30
CA LEU A 489 -15.30 16.20 15.26
C LEU A 489 -14.20 15.14 15.13
N VAL A 490 -14.57 13.88 14.94
CA VAL A 490 -13.64 12.77 14.66
C VAL A 490 -12.86 13.05 13.37
N ALA A 491 -13.55 13.35 12.26
CA ALA A 491 -12.91 13.71 11.00
C ALA A 491 -11.97 14.93 11.14
N ALA A 492 -12.45 16.00 11.79
CA ALA A 492 -11.65 17.21 12.04
C ALA A 492 -10.39 16.91 12.87
N SER A 493 -10.52 16.06 13.89
CA SER A 493 -9.42 15.67 14.76
C SER A 493 -8.37 14.83 14.03
N GLY A 494 -8.79 13.92 13.15
CA GLY A 494 -7.91 13.12 12.30
C GLY A 494 -7.10 13.98 11.33
N ILE A 495 -7.78 14.94 10.65
CA ILE A 495 -7.12 15.89 9.75
C ILE A 495 -6.13 16.79 10.52
N LEU A 496 -6.52 17.27 11.70
CA LEU A 496 -5.65 18.06 12.54
C LEU A 496 -4.42 17.24 13.01
N ALA A 497 -4.61 16.00 13.46
CA ALA A 497 -3.53 15.13 13.88
C ALA A 497 -2.55 14.85 12.73
N GLY A 498 -3.07 14.49 11.54
CA GLY A 498 -2.27 14.30 10.34
C GLY A 498 -1.48 15.56 9.97
N PHE A 499 -2.14 16.72 9.97
CA PHE A 499 -1.49 18.01 9.74
C PHE A 499 -0.35 18.27 10.75
N LEU A 500 -0.59 18.07 12.05
CA LEU A 500 0.43 18.27 13.09
C LEU A 500 1.63 17.32 12.93
N ILE A 501 1.39 16.07 12.53
CA ILE A 501 2.44 15.09 12.25
C ILE A 501 3.30 15.54 11.06
N THR A 502 2.69 16.08 10.00
CA THR A 502 3.42 16.59 8.83
C THR A 502 4.32 17.79 9.14
N LEU A 503 4.11 18.48 10.27
CA LEU A 503 5.00 19.56 10.72
C LEU A 503 6.40 19.06 11.08
N ILE A 504 6.56 17.78 11.43
CA ILE A 504 7.86 17.18 11.78
C ILE A 504 8.83 17.23 10.58
N PRO A 505 8.52 16.58 9.43
CA PRO A 505 9.38 16.64 8.25
C PRO A 505 9.47 18.06 7.68
N TYR A 506 8.39 18.84 7.73
CA TYR A 506 8.41 20.25 7.32
C TYR A 506 9.46 21.06 8.10
N CYS A 507 9.43 21.00 9.43
CA CYS A 507 10.38 21.75 10.25
C CYS A 507 11.82 21.26 10.05
N SER A 508 12.02 19.96 9.81
CA SER A 508 13.33 19.39 9.45
C SER A 508 13.88 20.00 8.17
N LEU A 509 13.07 20.02 7.11
CA LEU A 509 13.44 20.60 5.83
C LEU A 509 13.80 22.09 5.98
N VAL A 510 12.98 22.87 6.68
CA VAL A 510 13.24 24.30 6.93
C VAL A 510 14.58 24.50 7.65
N ARG A 511 14.90 23.67 8.65
CA ARG A 511 16.18 23.75 9.38
C ARG A 511 17.36 23.41 8.47
N ARG A 512 17.26 22.36 7.65
CA ARG A 512 18.30 21.95 6.68
C ARG A 512 18.55 23.01 5.62
N ILE A 513 17.49 23.64 5.09
CA ILE A 513 17.59 24.76 4.14
C ILE A 513 18.31 25.94 4.77
N LYS A 514 17.89 26.37 5.97
CA LYS A 514 18.52 27.48 6.69
C LYS A 514 20.00 27.21 7.00
N ALA A 515 20.34 25.97 7.33
CA ALA A 515 21.72 25.56 7.59
C ALA A 515 22.56 25.36 6.31
N ARG A 516 21.96 25.46 5.11
CA ARG A 516 22.60 25.19 3.80
C ARG A 516 23.25 23.81 3.71
N ASN A 517 22.69 22.82 4.41
CA ASN A 517 23.24 21.46 4.50
C ASN A 517 22.51 20.45 3.61
N VAL A 518 21.45 20.85 2.89
CA VAL A 518 20.63 19.95 2.06
C VAL A 518 21.48 19.15 1.07
N TRP A 519 22.38 19.81 0.33
CA TRP A 519 23.24 19.18 -0.67
C TRP A 519 24.55 18.62 -0.08
N LYS A 520 25.12 19.29 0.94
CA LYS A 520 26.43 18.89 1.51
C LYS A 520 26.36 17.55 2.27
N GLN A 521 25.20 17.20 2.79
CA GLN A 521 24.93 15.91 3.46
C GLN A 521 24.08 14.98 2.61
N SER A 522 24.05 15.19 1.29
CA SER A 522 23.44 14.26 0.35
C SER A 522 24.36 13.04 0.19
N PHE A 523 23.78 11.85 0.32
CA PHE A 523 24.48 10.61 0.04
C PHE A 523 24.96 10.57 -1.42
N LEU A 524 24.12 11.03 -2.36
CA LEU A 524 24.46 11.12 -3.78
C LEU A 524 25.66 12.04 -4.04
N TYR A 525 25.77 13.16 -3.31
CA TYR A 525 26.96 14.02 -3.39
C TYR A 525 28.23 13.30 -2.94
N CYS A 526 28.18 12.61 -1.80
CA CYS A 526 29.34 11.90 -1.27
C CYS A 526 29.79 10.75 -2.18
N VAL A 527 28.84 9.97 -2.70
CA VAL A 527 29.13 8.88 -3.65
C VAL A 527 29.64 9.45 -4.97
N GLY A 528 28.98 10.46 -5.53
CA GLY A 528 29.39 11.10 -6.78
C GLY A 528 30.79 11.72 -6.69
N HIS A 529 31.10 12.42 -5.59
CA HIS A 529 32.44 12.98 -5.38
C HIS A 529 33.51 11.89 -5.30
N ARG A 530 33.24 10.76 -4.61
CA ARG A 530 34.18 9.64 -4.56
C ARG A 530 34.39 9.00 -5.93
N ILE A 531 33.32 8.77 -6.69
CA ILE A 531 33.39 8.21 -8.06
C ILE A 531 34.22 9.12 -8.97
N VAL A 532 33.95 10.43 -8.95
CA VAL A 532 34.70 11.41 -9.77
C VAL A 532 36.16 11.48 -9.34
N SER A 533 36.44 11.45 -8.04
CA SER A 533 37.82 11.45 -7.54
C SER A 533 38.59 10.19 -7.97
N ALA A 534 37.97 9.01 -7.90
CA ALA A 534 38.57 7.76 -8.37
C ALA A 534 38.80 7.81 -9.89
N GLY A 535 37.78 8.24 -10.66
CA GLY A 535 37.90 8.40 -12.11
C GLY A 535 39.02 9.35 -12.53
N ARG A 536 39.27 10.42 -11.76
CA ARG A 536 40.38 11.34 -12.00
C ARG A 536 41.74 10.69 -11.79
N THR A 537 41.93 9.93 -10.71
CA THR A 537 43.17 9.19 -10.45
C THR A 537 43.43 8.12 -11.52
N PHE A 538 42.38 7.47 -12.02
CA PHE A 538 42.49 6.52 -13.14
C PHE A 538 42.83 7.23 -14.47
N TYR A 539 42.25 8.40 -14.74
CA TYR A 539 42.52 9.17 -15.96
C TYR A 539 43.97 9.69 -16.03
N GLU A 540 44.57 10.03 -14.89
CA GLU A 540 45.96 10.52 -14.82
C GLU A 540 47.01 9.40 -15.09
N GLY A 541 46.61 8.10 -15.04
CA GLY A 541 47.44 6.93 -15.36
C GLY A 541 47.11 6.22 -16.67
N ARG A 542 46.56 6.93 -17.68
CA ARG A 542 45.86 6.29 -18.81
C ARG A 542 46.72 5.39 -19.72
N GLN A 543 48.02 5.65 -19.85
CA GLN A 543 48.86 4.94 -20.82
C GLN A 543 49.05 3.45 -20.49
N GLU A 544 49.04 3.08 -19.21
CA GLU A 544 49.13 1.68 -18.74
C GLU A 544 47.74 1.03 -18.55
N SER A 545 46.70 1.84 -18.36
CA SER A 545 45.35 1.35 -18.02
C SER A 545 44.40 1.21 -19.22
N GLU A 546 44.70 1.82 -20.37
CA GLU A 546 43.90 1.70 -21.60
C GLU A 546 43.73 0.24 -22.06
N ARG A 547 44.79 -0.57 -21.98
CA ARG A 547 44.75 -1.99 -22.40
C ARG A 547 43.87 -2.84 -21.47
N THR A 548 43.98 -2.64 -20.17
CA THR A 548 43.19 -3.37 -19.16
C THR A 548 41.72 -2.97 -19.20
N ILE A 549 41.41 -1.68 -19.39
CA ILE A 549 40.04 -1.19 -19.56
C ILE A 549 39.43 -1.75 -20.85
N LEU A 550 40.18 -1.78 -21.95
CA LEU A 550 39.72 -2.39 -23.20
C LEU A 550 39.45 -3.89 -23.03
N MET A 551 40.35 -4.64 -22.37
CA MET A 551 40.14 -6.06 -22.07
C MET A 551 38.91 -6.29 -21.17
N PHE A 552 38.68 -5.42 -20.18
CA PHE A 552 37.49 -5.48 -19.32
C PHE A 552 36.20 -5.17 -20.10
N CYS A 553 36.20 -4.15 -20.96
CA CYS A 553 35.07 -3.83 -21.82
C CYS A 553 34.76 -4.98 -22.80
N VAL A 554 35.79 -5.61 -23.38
CA VAL A 554 35.64 -6.81 -24.22
C VAL A 554 35.06 -7.97 -23.41
N PHE A 555 35.57 -8.21 -22.20
CA PHE A 555 35.05 -9.22 -21.27
C PHE A 555 33.57 -9.01 -20.94
N CYS A 556 33.17 -7.78 -20.58
CA CYS A 556 31.77 -7.43 -20.35
C CYS A 556 30.92 -7.58 -21.62
N GLY A 557 31.45 -7.22 -22.79
CA GLY A 557 30.78 -7.41 -24.07
C GLY A 557 30.51 -8.90 -24.36
N VAL A 558 31.50 -9.76 -24.14
CA VAL A 558 31.37 -11.22 -24.30
C VAL A 558 30.35 -11.79 -23.31
N GLN A 559 30.35 -11.35 -22.04
CA GLN A 559 29.34 -11.72 -21.05
C GLN A 559 27.92 -11.40 -21.52
N ILE A 560 27.70 -10.17 -22.01
CA ILE A 560 26.41 -9.72 -22.51
C ILE A 560 25.97 -10.57 -23.72
N ILE A 561 26.88 -10.84 -24.66
CA ILE A 561 26.59 -11.68 -25.83
C ILE A 561 26.24 -13.12 -25.40
N LEU A 562 26.95 -13.70 -24.44
CA LEU A 562 26.66 -15.04 -23.92
C LEU A 562 25.29 -15.10 -23.23
N CYS A 563 24.97 -14.14 -22.36
CA CYS A 563 23.68 -14.05 -21.68
C CYS A 563 22.52 -13.82 -22.65
N CYS A 564 22.67 -12.92 -23.63
CA CYS A 564 21.62 -12.61 -24.60
C CYS A 564 21.46 -13.68 -25.69
N GLY A 565 22.55 -14.36 -26.09
CA GLY A 565 22.55 -15.30 -27.21
C GLY A 565 22.13 -16.73 -26.84
N PHE A 566 22.34 -17.15 -25.59
CA PHE A 566 22.19 -18.56 -25.17
C PHE A 566 21.29 -18.77 -23.94
N GLY A 567 20.61 -17.73 -23.46
CA GLY A 567 19.66 -17.82 -22.34
C GLY A 567 20.30 -18.39 -21.06
N MET A 568 19.64 -19.34 -20.39
CA MET A 568 20.12 -19.95 -19.15
C MET A 568 21.46 -20.70 -19.31
N PHE A 569 21.72 -21.27 -20.50
CA PHE A 569 23.01 -21.89 -20.79
C PHE A 569 24.13 -20.83 -20.91
N GLY A 570 23.80 -19.63 -21.39
CA GLY A 570 24.68 -18.47 -21.39
C GLY A 570 25.14 -18.08 -19.98
N VAL A 571 24.21 -18.06 -19.02
CA VAL A 571 24.50 -17.76 -17.60
C VAL A 571 25.45 -18.78 -16.97
N PHE A 572 25.33 -20.06 -17.33
CA PHE A 572 26.29 -21.07 -16.89
C PHE A 572 27.70 -20.82 -17.45
N LEU A 573 27.81 -20.48 -18.74
CA LEU A 573 29.09 -20.17 -19.39
C LEU A 573 29.76 -18.92 -18.81
N THR A 574 28.98 -17.89 -18.44
CA THR A 574 29.53 -16.70 -17.79
C THR A 574 30.11 -17.01 -16.43
N LEU A 575 29.44 -17.83 -15.60
CA LEU A 575 29.97 -18.25 -14.30
C LEU A 575 31.27 -19.06 -14.41
N VAL A 576 31.38 -19.93 -15.42
CA VAL A 576 32.63 -20.67 -15.69
C VAL A 576 33.75 -19.71 -16.10
N MET A 577 33.44 -18.73 -16.94
CA MET A 577 34.41 -17.71 -17.36
C MET A 577 34.86 -16.81 -16.19
N ASP A 578 33.94 -16.39 -15.32
CA ASP A 578 34.24 -15.63 -14.11
C ASP A 578 35.16 -16.41 -13.16
N ALA A 579 34.87 -17.70 -12.95
CA ALA A 579 35.71 -18.57 -12.14
C ALA A 579 37.11 -18.72 -12.74
N ALA A 580 37.22 -18.84 -14.07
CA ALA A 580 38.51 -18.91 -14.76
C ALA A 580 39.32 -17.62 -14.61
N VAL A 581 38.69 -16.45 -14.81
CA VAL A 581 39.36 -15.15 -14.62
C VAL A 581 39.78 -14.93 -13.17
N LEU A 582 38.91 -15.28 -12.21
CA LEU A 582 39.25 -15.22 -10.79
C LEU A 582 40.47 -16.08 -10.46
N LEU A 583 40.56 -17.29 -11.02
CA LEU A 583 41.70 -18.19 -10.81
C LEU A 583 43.00 -17.60 -11.40
N LEU A 584 42.94 -16.99 -12.59
CA LEU A 584 44.09 -16.30 -13.20
C LEU A 584 44.56 -15.11 -12.34
N LEU A 585 43.64 -14.29 -11.84
CA LEU A 585 43.97 -13.15 -10.97
C LEU A 585 44.58 -13.59 -9.64
N LEU A 586 44.05 -14.65 -9.02
CA LEU A 586 44.60 -15.21 -7.79
C LEU A 586 46.02 -15.77 -7.99
N ARG A 587 46.28 -16.41 -9.14
CA ARG A 587 47.62 -16.87 -9.49
C ARG A 587 48.59 -15.72 -9.69
N GLU A 588 48.19 -14.67 -10.40
CA GLU A 588 49.03 -13.48 -10.61
C GLU A 588 49.34 -12.78 -9.28
N ALA A 589 48.34 -12.63 -8.40
CA ALA A 589 48.51 -12.06 -7.07
C ALA A 589 49.43 -12.90 -6.17
N SER A 590 49.33 -14.23 -6.25
CA SER A 590 50.25 -15.14 -5.56
C SER A 590 51.70 -14.97 -6.02
N GLY A 591 51.92 -14.81 -7.34
CA GLY A 591 53.24 -14.54 -7.90
C GLY A 591 53.85 -13.24 -7.37
N ARG A 592 53.08 -12.16 -7.29
CA ARG A 592 53.54 -10.88 -6.70
C ARG A 592 53.97 -11.04 -5.24
N LYS A 593 53.24 -11.85 -4.46
CA LYS A 593 53.59 -12.13 -3.06
C LYS A 593 54.89 -12.92 -2.90
N GLN A 594 55.16 -13.87 -3.81
CA GLN A 594 56.46 -14.58 -3.83
C GLN A 594 57.61 -13.63 -4.13
N ILE A 595 57.43 -12.71 -5.08
CA ILE A 595 58.44 -11.70 -5.42
C ILE A 595 58.68 -10.75 -4.24
N GLU A 596 57.63 -10.30 -3.56
CA GLU A 596 57.75 -9.47 -2.36
C GLU A 596 58.52 -10.19 -1.25
N HIS A 597 58.26 -11.49 -1.08
CA HIS A 597 58.99 -12.30 -0.11
C HIS A 597 60.48 -12.43 -0.48
N GLY A 598 60.79 -12.76 -1.73
CA GLY A 598 62.19 -12.84 -2.18
C GLY A 598 62.94 -11.52 -2.07
N LEU A 599 62.27 -10.39 -2.33
CA LEU A 599 62.85 -9.07 -2.10
C LEU A 599 63.13 -8.81 -0.60
N LYS A 600 62.26 -9.29 0.31
CA LYS A 600 62.48 -9.19 1.76
C LYS A 600 63.66 -10.04 2.24
N GLU A 601 63.83 -11.25 1.71
CA GLU A 601 64.97 -12.12 2.06
C GLU A 601 66.30 -11.49 1.63
N ILE A 602 66.36 -10.96 0.40
CA ILE A 602 67.55 -10.23 -0.09
C ILE A 602 67.81 -8.98 0.78
N ALA A 603 66.76 -8.23 1.14
CA ALA A 603 66.90 -7.06 2.02
C ALA A 603 67.30 -7.43 3.46
N ALA A 604 67.00 -8.64 3.93
CA ALA A 604 67.38 -9.15 5.24
C ALA A 604 68.84 -9.64 5.29
N GLY A 605 69.52 -9.73 4.15
CA GLY A 605 70.94 -10.07 4.04
C GLY A 605 71.24 -11.41 3.40
N ASP A 606 70.22 -12.21 3.04
CA ASP A 606 70.41 -13.44 2.28
C ASP A 606 70.56 -13.12 0.78
N LEU A 607 71.79 -12.82 0.37
CA LEU A 607 72.13 -12.51 -1.02
C LEU A 607 72.24 -13.75 -1.92
N ASP A 608 72.08 -14.95 -1.37
CA ASP A 608 72.04 -16.22 -2.11
C ASP A 608 70.62 -16.63 -2.48
N TYR A 609 69.61 -16.02 -1.86
CA TYR A 609 68.20 -16.24 -2.17
C TYR A 609 67.88 -15.86 -3.63
N LYS A 610 67.26 -16.80 -4.36
CA LYS A 610 66.78 -16.60 -5.74
C LYS A 610 65.32 -16.97 -5.85
N ILE A 611 64.55 -16.10 -6.49
CA ILE A 611 63.16 -16.36 -6.84
C ILE A 611 63.14 -17.33 -8.02
N ASP A 612 62.42 -18.44 -7.89
CA ASP A 612 62.23 -19.41 -8.96
C ASP A 612 61.30 -18.84 -10.05
N LEU A 613 61.85 -18.69 -11.26
CA LEU A 613 61.14 -18.15 -12.41
C LEU A 613 60.21 -19.16 -13.08
N THR A 614 60.33 -20.46 -12.76
CA THR A 614 59.53 -21.52 -13.41
C THR A 614 58.12 -21.64 -12.84
N GLU A 615 57.91 -21.21 -11.59
CA GLU A 615 56.60 -21.25 -10.92
C GLU A 615 55.79 -19.96 -11.12
N LEU A 616 56.41 -18.91 -11.67
CA LEU A 616 55.79 -17.61 -11.90
C LEU A 616 55.04 -17.56 -13.22
N GLN A 617 53.84 -16.96 -13.19
CA GLN A 617 53.03 -16.69 -14.37
C GLN A 617 52.79 -15.18 -14.54
N GLY A 618 52.69 -14.74 -15.79
CA GLY A 618 52.56 -13.34 -16.19
C GLY A 618 53.90 -12.71 -16.57
N GLU A 619 53.93 -12.03 -17.72
CA GLU A 619 55.14 -11.38 -18.27
C GLU A 619 55.73 -10.37 -17.28
N ASP A 620 54.87 -9.55 -16.66
CA ASP A 620 55.25 -8.54 -15.67
C ASP A 620 55.88 -9.16 -14.40
N ASN A 621 55.32 -10.25 -13.90
CA ASN A 621 55.83 -10.94 -12.72
C ASN A 621 57.18 -11.60 -13.01
N LEU A 622 57.34 -12.22 -14.18
CA LEU A 622 58.61 -12.80 -14.62
C LEU A 622 59.70 -11.73 -14.77
N GLN A 623 59.35 -10.59 -15.37
CA GLN A 623 60.26 -9.45 -15.51
C GLN A 623 60.67 -8.90 -14.14
N LEU A 624 59.70 -8.70 -13.23
CA LEU A 624 59.96 -8.17 -11.90
C LEU A 624 60.82 -9.13 -11.06
N ALA A 625 60.53 -10.44 -11.10
CA ALA A 625 61.35 -11.45 -10.43
C ALA A 625 62.79 -11.50 -11.00
N GLY A 626 62.93 -11.36 -12.32
CA GLY A 626 64.25 -11.24 -12.98
C GLY A 626 65.03 -10.01 -12.52
N ILE A 627 64.36 -8.87 -12.35
CA ILE A 627 64.97 -7.65 -11.80
C ILE A 627 65.43 -7.88 -10.36
N VAL A 628 64.60 -8.51 -9.51
CA VAL A 628 64.95 -8.80 -8.11
C VAL A 628 66.13 -9.75 -8.01
N ASN A 629 66.16 -10.83 -8.80
CA ASN A 629 67.30 -11.75 -8.86
C ASN A 629 68.59 -11.05 -9.33
N SER A 630 68.49 -10.19 -10.35
CA SER A 630 69.63 -9.40 -10.84
C SER A 630 70.13 -8.40 -9.80
N LEU A 631 69.22 -7.82 -9.00
CA LEU A 631 69.55 -6.94 -7.89
C LEU A 631 70.31 -7.70 -6.79
N GLY A 632 69.87 -8.91 -6.44
CA GLY A 632 70.57 -9.80 -5.50
C GLY A 632 71.98 -10.14 -5.95
N GLU A 633 72.16 -10.52 -7.23
CA GLU A 633 73.48 -10.78 -7.81
C GLU A 633 74.39 -9.54 -7.82
N GLY A 634 73.85 -8.38 -8.18
CA GLY A 634 74.58 -7.11 -8.15
C GLY A 634 75.04 -6.71 -6.74
N MET A 635 74.18 -6.88 -5.74
CA MET A 635 74.53 -6.66 -4.33
C MET A 635 75.60 -7.63 -3.85
N LYS A 636 75.46 -8.93 -4.17
CA LYS A 636 76.46 -9.95 -3.82
C LYS A 636 77.83 -9.62 -4.39
N ALA A 637 77.90 -9.24 -5.67
CA ALA A 637 79.14 -8.85 -6.33
C ALA A 637 79.77 -7.60 -5.67
N ALA A 638 78.95 -6.60 -5.33
CA ALA A 638 79.41 -5.39 -4.66
C ALA A 638 79.99 -5.68 -3.26
N VAL A 639 79.33 -6.55 -2.49
CA VAL A 639 79.81 -6.98 -1.17
C VAL A 639 81.13 -7.75 -1.30
N GLN A 640 81.23 -8.69 -2.24
CA GLN A 640 82.46 -9.46 -2.46
C GLN A 640 83.64 -8.58 -2.89
N GLU A 641 83.41 -7.62 -3.78
CA GLU A 641 84.45 -6.68 -4.22
C GLU A 641 84.88 -5.76 -3.07
N GLN A 642 83.94 -5.31 -2.23
CA GLN A 642 84.25 -4.54 -1.03
C GLN A 642 85.10 -5.36 -0.05
N MET A 643 84.73 -6.62 0.22
CA MET A 643 85.50 -7.52 1.10
C MET A 643 86.91 -7.76 0.54
N LYS A 644 87.04 -7.94 -0.77
CA LYS A 644 88.34 -8.09 -1.44
C LYS A 644 89.18 -6.82 -1.32
N SER A 645 88.59 -5.64 -1.53
CA SER A 645 89.26 -4.35 -1.38
C SER A 645 89.77 -4.14 0.04
N GLU A 646 88.94 -4.43 1.06
CA GLU A 646 89.35 -4.33 2.47
C GLU A 646 90.48 -5.31 2.82
N ARG A 647 90.42 -6.56 2.33
CA ARG A 647 91.53 -7.51 2.50
C ARG A 647 92.83 -7.02 1.86
N LEU A 648 92.77 -6.51 0.62
CA LEU A 648 93.95 -5.96 -0.06
C LEU A 648 94.53 -4.74 0.67
N LYS A 649 93.69 -3.85 1.22
CA LYS A 649 94.15 -2.73 2.06
C LYS A 649 94.85 -3.24 3.32
N ALA A 650 94.29 -4.25 4.00
CA ALA A 650 94.87 -4.82 5.20
C ALA A 650 96.23 -5.51 4.93
N ASP A 651 96.33 -6.27 3.84
CA ASP A 651 97.57 -6.91 3.41
C ASP A 651 98.65 -5.87 3.05
N LEU A 652 98.27 -4.81 2.34
CA LEU A 652 99.18 -3.71 2.00
C LEU A 652 99.73 -3.01 3.25
N ILE A 653 98.86 -2.65 4.20
CA ILE A 653 99.26 -2.01 5.46
C ILE A 653 100.22 -2.91 6.23
N THR A 654 99.93 -4.21 6.31
CA THR A 654 100.78 -5.19 7.01
C THR A 654 102.16 -5.29 6.38
N ASN A 655 102.24 -5.39 5.04
CA ASN A 655 103.49 -5.48 4.31
C ASN A 655 104.33 -4.19 4.44
N VAL A 656 103.73 -3.02 4.21
CA VAL A 656 104.43 -1.73 4.33
C VAL A 656 104.96 -1.51 5.74
N SER A 657 104.18 -1.86 6.77
CA SER A 657 104.60 -1.68 8.16
C SER A 657 105.78 -2.59 8.53
N HIS A 658 105.84 -3.82 8.00
CA HIS A 658 106.99 -4.70 8.18
C HIS A 658 108.27 -4.10 7.58
N ASP A 659 108.17 -3.53 6.37
CA ASP A 659 109.30 -2.91 5.68
C ASP A 659 109.78 -1.61 6.34
N ILE A 660 108.90 -0.89 7.06
CA ILE A 660 109.26 0.29 7.88
C ILE A 660 109.93 -0.14 9.20
N LYS A 661 109.48 -1.23 9.83
CA LYS A 661 110.00 -1.70 11.12
C LYS A 661 111.49 -2.05 11.06
N THR A 662 111.95 -2.62 9.94
CA THR A 662 113.34 -3.05 9.74
C THR A 662 114.35 -1.88 9.81
N PRO A 663 114.28 -0.84 8.95
CA PRO A 663 115.19 0.30 9.02
C PRO A 663 114.98 1.13 10.30
N LEU A 664 113.75 1.21 10.82
CA LEU A 664 113.48 1.91 12.08
C LEU A 664 114.19 1.27 13.26
N THR A 665 114.20 -0.07 13.34
CA THR A 665 114.96 -0.80 14.37
C THR A 665 116.44 -0.50 14.28
N SER A 666 116.99 -0.38 13.06
CA SER A 666 118.38 0.05 12.86
C SER A 666 118.62 1.48 13.34
N ILE A 667 117.72 2.43 13.05
CA ILE A 667 117.82 3.83 13.52
C ILE A 667 117.80 3.89 15.06
N ILE A 668 116.86 3.19 15.70
CA ILE A 668 116.79 3.11 17.17
C ILE A 668 118.10 2.57 17.75
N ASN A 669 118.63 1.48 17.18
CA ASN A 669 119.90 0.90 17.63
C ASN A 669 121.08 1.86 17.47
N TYR A 670 121.20 2.57 16.34
CA TYR A 670 122.27 3.55 16.15
C TYR A 670 122.15 4.75 17.10
N VAL A 671 120.92 5.22 17.35
CA VAL A 671 120.66 6.26 18.36
C VAL A 671 121.03 5.78 19.75
N ASP A 672 120.70 4.53 20.12
CA ASP A 672 121.07 3.91 21.39
C ASP A 672 122.60 3.75 21.55
N LEU A 673 123.31 3.41 20.48
CA LEU A 673 124.78 3.39 20.47
C LEU A 673 125.35 4.79 20.68
N LEU A 674 124.84 5.79 19.97
CA LEU A 674 125.27 7.20 20.11
C LEU A 674 125.01 7.75 21.51
N LYS A 675 123.93 7.33 22.19
CA LYS A 675 123.65 7.71 23.59
C LYS A 675 124.69 7.15 24.58
N ARG A 676 125.42 6.09 24.22
CA ARG A 676 126.45 5.45 25.06
C ARG A 676 127.85 6.01 24.85
N GLU A 677 128.07 6.80 23.79
CA GLU A 677 129.34 7.47 23.50
C GLU A 677 129.51 8.74 24.36
N ASN A 678 130.75 9.04 24.79
CA ASN A 678 131.02 10.22 25.62
C ASN A 678 131.19 11.49 24.75
N ILE A 679 130.06 12.06 24.30
CA ILE A 679 130.02 13.22 23.41
C ILE A 679 130.04 14.52 24.23
N GLU A 680 131.07 15.36 24.12
CA GLU A 680 131.18 16.63 24.89
C GLU A 680 130.32 17.78 24.32
N ASN A 681 129.79 17.63 23.10
CA ASN A 681 128.97 18.65 22.44
C ASN A 681 127.49 18.59 22.87
N GLU A 682 127.06 19.55 23.69
CA GLU A 682 125.67 19.63 24.20
C GLU A 682 124.59 19.69 23.10
N LYS A 683 124.84 20.36 21.96
CA LYS A 683 123.87 20.39 20.85
C LYS A 683 123.68 19.02 20.22
N ALA A 684 124.74 18.21 20.15
CA ALA A 684 124.66 16.85 19.61
C ALA A 684 123.86 15.92 20.53
N LYS A 685 124.01 16.05 21.86
CA LYS A 685 123.18 15.31 22.84
C LYS A 685 121.71 15.63 22.69
N ASP A 686 121.36 16.91 22.52
CA ASP A 686 119.98 17.32 22.28
C ASP A 686 119.42 16.76 20.96
N TYR A 687 120.20 16.73 19.88
CA TYR A 687 119.79 16.10 18.62
C TYR A 687 119.56 14.59 18.78
N ILE A 688 120.44 13.89 19.50
CA ILE A 688 120.28 12.45 19.78
C ILE A 688 119.02 12.19 20.61
N ARG A 689 118.75 13.02 21.63
CA ARG A 689 117.51 12.93 22.43
C ARG A 689 116.27 13.11 21.56
N VAL A 690 116.27 14.09 20.66
CA VAL A 690 115.17 14.30 19.71
C VAL A 690 115.03 13.12 18.75
N LEU A 691 116.12 12.58 18.21
CA LEU A 691 116.10 11.40 17.33
C LEU A 691 115.54 10.16 18.04
N ASP A 692 115.88 9.95 19.31
CA ASP A 692 115.36 8.86 20.14
C ASP A 692 113.85 8.99 20.35
N GLU A 693 113.40 10.16 20.84
CA GLU A 693 111.98 10.45 21.04
C GLU A 693 111.16 10.28 19.74
N LYS A 694 111.70 10.73 18.60
CA LYS A 694 111.02 10.59 17.29
C LYS A 694 111.01 9.15 16.78
N SER A 695 112.08 8.39 17.00
CA SER A 695 112.16 6.99 16.53
C SER A 695 111.26 6.07 17.35
N GLN A 696 111.22 6.24 18.68
CA GLN A 696 110.29 5.50 19.55
C GLN A 696 108.83 5.84 19.26
N ARG A 697 108.52 7.13 19.01
CA ARG A 697 107.17 7.54 18.59
C ARG A 697 106.76 6.92 17.25
N LEU A 698 107.67 6.83 16.28
CA LEU A 698 107.39 6.20 14.99
C LEU A 698 107.17 4.69 15.12
N LYS A 699 107.88 4.04 16.05
CA LYS A 699 107.69 2.61 16.35
C LYS A 699 106.27 2.37 16.87
N GLN A 700 105.84 3.12 17.88
CA GLN A 700 104.49 3.00 18.44
C GLN A 700 103.42 3.21 17.36
N LEU A 701 103.52 4.27 16.55
CA LEU A 701 102.56 4.55 15.49
C LEU A 701 102.49 3.45 14.42
N THR A 702 103.61 2.79 14.14
CA THR A 702 103.67 1.68 13.18
C THR A 702 103.03 0.42 13.77
N GLU A 703 103.24 0.15 15.06
CA GLU A 703 102.62 -0.96 15.78
C GLU A 703 101.09 -0.77 15.90
N ASP A 704 100.64 0.43 16.27
CA ASP A 704 99.22 0.79 16.35
C ASP A 704 98.51 0.65 14.98
N LEU A 705 99.19 1.03 13.88
CA LEU A 705 98.66 0.92 12.51
C LEU A 705 98.44 -0.54 12.09
N VAL A 706 99.39 -1.42 12.41
CA VAL A 706 99.28 -2.86 12.12
C VAL A 706 98.20 -3.53 12.96
N GLU A 707 98.09 -3.14 14.22
CA GLU A 707 97.05 -3.66 15.11
C GLU A 707 95.66 -3.27 14.60
N ALA A 708 95.47 -2.00 14.21
CA ALA A 708 94.23 -1.53 13.60
C ALA A 708 93.89 -2.27 12.29
N SER A 709 94.87 -2.58 11.43
CA SER A 709 94.62 -3.30 10.17
C SER A 709 94.30 -4.78 10.36
N LYS A 710 94.67 -5.40 11.48
CA LYS A 710 94.33 -6.80 11.81
C LYS A 710 92.94 -6.95 12.41
N ILE A 711 92.45 -5.93 13.08
CA ILE A 711 91.11 -5.92 13.70
C ILE A 711 90.01 -5.90 12.62
N SER A 712 90.23 -5.21 11.50
CA SER A 712 89.21 -5.05 10.45
C SER A 712 88.83 -6.35 9.71
N PRO A 713 89.75 -7.27 9.35
CA PRO A 713 89.39 -8.54 8.72
C PRO A 713 88.76 -9.57 9.68
N GLU A 714 89.15 -9.58 10.96
CA GLU A 714 88.79 -10.65 11.90
C GLU A 714 87.40 -10.46 12.51
N ILE A 715 86.95 -9.21 12.69
CA ILE A 715 85.59 -8.88 13.18
C ILE A 715 84.50 -9.24 12.15
N LEU A 716 84.83 -9.34 10.86
CA LEU A 716 83.86 -9.62 9.80
C LEU A 716 83.55 -11.11 9.58
N ASN A 717 84.29 -12.03 10.19
CA ASN A 717 84.05 -13.49 10.11
C ASN A 717 83.24 -14.06 11.29
N TRP A 718 82.84 -13.24 12.27
CA TRP A 718 82.14 -13.72 13.48
C TRP A 718 80.60 -13.70 13.39
N ASN A 719 80.03 -13.25 12.26
CA ASN A 719 78.59 -13.24 12.03
C ASN A 719 78.22 -13.98 10.71
N SER A 720 78.68 -15.22 10.56
CA SER A 720 78.11 -16.18 9.59
C SER A 720 77.16 -17.13 10.30
#